data_AF-G2PLM9-F1
#
_entry.id   AF-G2PLM9-F1
#
_cell.length_a   1.000
_cell.length_b   1.000
_cell.length_c   1.000
_cell.angle_alpha   90.00
_cell.angle_beta   90.00
_cell.angle_gamma   90.00
#
_symmetry.space_group_name_H-M   'P 1'
#
loop_
_entity.id
_entity.type
_entity.pdbx_description
1 polymer ?
#
loop_
_entity_poly.entity_id
_entity_poly.type
_entity_poly.pdbx_seq_one_letter_code
_entity_poly.pdbx_strand_id
1 'polypeptide(L)'
;MNRFKYCLASVLFLFGAVVMAQEEGDVKEEREPGHYNQSKFKQLYEEFSSPNTYRSASGAPGPDYYQQQADYVMDIHLDDKNAKISGEETITYHNNSPDDLEFLWVQLDQNVRAKDSKSPLRDGNGVNIAYTADNFAQTYISEPFDGGFNIESVTDDSGKPLSYTINQTMMRVNIPQALKSGEKISFSIKWWYNIPDHTVNRARSGYEYFPKDGNRAYVIAQFFPRMAVYSDVEGWQNHQFWGSGEFALPFGNYDVSITVPADHILDATGELQNRDDVFSKEMMKRYKQAKKSYDKPVIIVTQEEAEAAEKDFSTDTKTWKFKATNVRDYAFASSRKFIWDMQAVKIGSKDVMAVSLYPKEGNPLWEEQSTKAVAQTLKTYSKHTFDYPYHKAISVHAKNQGMEYPMICWNYGRPNEDGTYSDRVKYGMISVIIHEVGHNFFPMIVNSDERQWGWMDEGLDTFMQYLAEQEFGKNNPEVIAPNEKYPSRRGEAAKIVPYMAGDQSYISPIMSNPENVYQLGPNAYGKPATALNILRETVMGEELFDHAFKTYAQRWMFKHPTPEDFFRTMEDASAVDLDWYWRGWFYTTDYVDIGVKGVKKYYVSNKPTKEMEKYMADRNLTEADLPPLVYLAEEDSEDFSPELKGKSPTETSQNLKEFMMDNMNEAERAQVKEPKYFYEITFDKPGGIPMPLIVEYTYADGTTENVTYPPEIWRKNDAEVKRVMATEKELVGIVVDPKLETADIDTTNNAWPKKEEKSDFDKFKENIKGDK
;
A
#
# COMPACT_ATOMS: atom_id res chain seq x y z
N MET A 1 67.46 -57.31 -33.44
CA MET A 1 65.99 -57.20 -33.32
C MET A 1 65.66 -56.14 -32.27
N ASN A 2 65.77 -54.84 -32.62
CA ASN A 2 65.35 -53.70 -31.76
C ASN A 2 65.42 -52.32 -32.46
N ARG A 3 65.81 -52.23 -33.74
CA ARG A 3 65.80 -50.96 -34.51
C ARG A 3 64.63 -50.78 -35.49
N PHE A 4 63.79 -51.80 -35.70
CA PHE A 4 62.63 -51.72 -36.60
C PHE A 4 61.30 -51.39 -35.90
N LYS A 5 61.25 -51.38 -34.55
CA LYS A 5 60.04 -51.04 -33.78
C LYS A 5 59.89 -49.54 -33.51
N TYR A 6 60.95 -48.74 -33.63
CA TYR A 6 60.90 -47.30 -33.35
C TYR A 6 60.61 -46.41 -34.57
N CYS A 7 60.82 -46.90 -35.80
CA CYS A 7 60.40 -46.16 -37.01
C CYS A 7 58.89 -46.25 -37.28
N LEU A 8 58.22 -47.34 -36.88
CA LEU A 8 56.77 -47.49 -37.10
C LEU A 8 55.94 -46.67 -36.09
N ALA A 9 56.45 -46.46 -34.87
CA ALA A 9 55.79 -45.64 -33.85
C ALA A 9 55.88 -44.13 -34.13
N SER A 10 56.91 -43.69 -34.86
CA SER A 10 57.11 -42.27 -35.19
C SER A 10 56.25 -41.80 -36.37
N VAL A 11 55.89 -42.71 -37.30
CA VAL A 11 55.03 -42.38 -38.46
C VAL A 11 53.53 -42.41 -38.08
N LEU A 12 53.14 -43.21 -37.08
CA LEU A 12 51.76 -43.23 -36.57
C LEU A 12 51.41 -42.04 -35.66
N PHE A 13 52.39 -41.42 -34.98
CA PHE A 13 52.16 -40.20 -34.21
C PHE A 13 52.11 -38.92 -35.07
N LEU A 14 52.76 -38.91 -36.24
CA LEU A 14 52.74 -37.78 -37.16
C LEU A 14 51.47 -37.70 -38.03
N PHE A 15 50.72 -38.79 -38.21
CA PHE A 15 49.42 -38.76 -38.90
C PHE A 15 48.22 -38.57 -37.97
N GLY A 16 48.34 -38.89 -36.67
CA GLY A 16 47.30 -38.60 -35.68
C GLY A 16 47.21 -37.11 -35.30
N ALA A 17 48.33 -36.39 -35.35
CA ALA A 17 48.38 -34.96 -35.01
C ALA A 17 47.96 -34.02 -36.15
N VAL A 18 47.95 -34.49 -37.41
CA VAL A 18 47.53 -33.66 -38.56
C VAL A 18 46.01 -33.76 -38.81
N VAL A 19 45.36 -34.86 -38.40
CA VAL A 19 43.90 -35.00 -38.56
C VAL A 19 43.11 -34.26 -37.46
N MET A 20 43.72 -34.01 -36.28
CA MET A 20 43.08 -33.18 -35.23
C MET A 20 43.41 -31.68 -35.33
N ALA A 21 44.25 -31.26 -36.28
CA ALA A 21 44.58 -29.85 -36.52
C ALA A 21 43.88 -29.27 -37.78
N GLN A 22 42.99 -30.03 -38.42
CA GLN A 22 42.21 -29.58 -39.59
C GLN A 22 40.68 -29.64 -39.37
N GLU A 23 40.23 -29.89 -38.14
CA GLU A 23 38.85 -29.71 -37.71
C GLU A 23 38.73 -28.61 -36.63
N GLU A 24 39.48 -27.52 -36.75
CA GLU A 24 38.90 -26.21 -36.42
C GLU A 24 38.01 -25.81 -37.62
N GLY A 25 36.96 -26.61 -37.84
CA GLY A 25 35.86 -26.17 -38.68
C GLY A 25 35.31 -24.92 -38.01
N ASP A 26 35.19 -23.83 -38.78
CA ASP A 26 34.48 -22.62 -38.42
C ASP A 26 33.28 -22.98 -37.53
N VAL A 27 33.40 -22.80 -36.22
CA VAL A 27 32.24 -22.74 -35.36
C VAL A 27 31.58 -21.45 -35.79
N LYS A 28 30.74 -21.54 -36.83
CA LYS A 28 29.80 -20.48 -37.15
C LYS A 28 29.05 -20.26 -35.85
N GLU A 29 29.34 -19.16 -35.16
CA GLU A 29 28.50 -18.69 -34.08
C GLU A 29 27.06 -18.78 -34.58
N GLU A 30 26.29 -19.70 -33.99
CA GLU A 30 24.88 -19.78 -34.30
C GLU A 30 24.30 -18.42 -33.97
N ARG A 31 23.76 -17.76 -34.99
CA ARG A 31 23.15 -16.44 -34.81
C ARG A 31 22.10 -16.59 -33.72
N GLU A 32 22.17 -15.72 -32.72
CA GLU A 32 21.16 -15.70 -31.67
C GLU A 32 19.76 -15.59 -32.31
N PRO A 33 18.80 -16.43 -31.89
CA PRO A 33 17.46 -16.37 -32.41
C PRO A 33 16.81 -15.02 -32.05
N GLY A 34 15.85 -14.59 -32.86
CA GLY A 34 14.99 -13.45 -32.49
C GLY A 34 14.23 -13.74 -31.19
N HIS A 35 13.89 -12.71 -30.44
CA HIS A 35 13.20 -12.78 -29.15
C HIS A 35 12.12 -11.69 -29.06
N TYR A 36 11.13 -11.90 -28.19
CA TYR A 36 10.15 -10.86 -27.85
C TYR A 36 10.79 -9.73 -27.04
N ASN A 37 10.18 -8.54 -27.04
CA ASN A 37 10.65 -7.43 -26.23
C ASN A 37 10.56 -7.77 -24.73
N GLN A 38 11.70 -8.02 -24.10
CA GLN A 38 11.84 -8.28 -22.66
C GLN A 38 12.26 -7.03 -21.87
N SER A 39 12.25 -5.84 -22.49
CA SER A 39 12.67 -4.61 -21.81
C SER A 39 11.78 -4.34 -20.60
N LYS A 40 12.41 -3.99 -19.47
CA LYS A 40 11.71 -3.51 -18.27
C LYS A 40 10.96 -2.18 -18.50
N PHE A 41 11.21 -1.51 -19.63
CA PHE A 41 10.54 -0.27 -20.08
C PHE A 41 9.56 -0.52 -21.25
N LYS A 42 9.19 -1.78 -21.54
CA LYS A 42 8.09 -2.04 -22.47
C LYS A 42 6.78 -1.44 -21.92
N GLN A 43 5.81 -1.22 -22.79
CA GLN A 43 4.50 -0.72 -22.35
C GLN A 43 3.65 -1.85 -21.74
N LEU A 44 2.73 -1.55 -20.82
CA LEU A 44 1.84 -2.53 -20.14
C LEU A 44 0.59 -2.92 -20.95
N TYR A 45 0.59 -2.70 -22.27
CA TYR A 45 -0.58 -2.96 -23.12
C TYR A 45 -0.99 -4.43 -23.22
N GLU A 46 -0.12 -5.37 -22.82
CA GLU A 46 -0.42 -6.81 -22.76
C GLU A 46 -1.02 -7.22 -21.41
N GLU A 47 -0.73 -6.45 -20.36
CA GLU A 47 -1.19 -6.67 -19.00
C GLU A 47 -2.51 -5.94 -18.71
N PHE A 48 -2.79 -4.82 -19.38
CA PHE A 48 -4.01 -4.02 -19.20
C PHE A 48 -5.13 -4.39 -20.16
N SER A 49 -6.36 -4.26 -19.69
CA SER A 49 -7.56 -4.27 -20.50
C SER A 49 -7.57 -3.09 -21.48
N SER A 50 -8.06 -3.31 -22.70
CA SER A 50 -8.23 -2.22 -23.66
C SER A 50 -9.30 -1.22 -23.20
N PRO A 51 -9.05 0.10 -23.26
CA PRO A 51 -10.06 1.10 -22.95
C PRO A 51 -11.33 0.93 -23.79
N ASN A 52 -12.48 1.25 -23.20
CA ASN A 52 -13.79 1.10 -23.82
C ASN A 52 -14.73 2.26 -23.41
N THR A 53 -16.04 2.15 -23.69
CA THR A 53 -16.99 3.23 -23.38
C THR A 53 -17.40 3.30 -21.91
N TYR A 54 -17.15 2.25 -21.12
CA TYR A 54 -17.33 2.25 -19.66
C TYR A 54 -16.10 2.79 -18.93
N ARG A 55 -14.89 2.52 -19.43
CA ARG A 55 -13.60 2.92 -18.83
C ARG A 55 -12.68 3.51 -19.87
N SER A 56 -12.38 4.80 -19.73
CA SER A 56 -11.61 5.57 -20.73
C SER A 56 -10.10 5.34 -20.63
N ALA A 57 -9.38 5.70 -21.70
CA ALA A 57 -7.92 5.55 -21.75
C ALA A 57 -7.17 6.42 -20.72
N SER A 58 -7.79 7.51 -20.25
CA SER A 58 -7.23 8.36 -19.20
C SER A 58 -7.39 7.77 -17.80
N GLY A 59 -8.06 6.62 -17.63
CA GLY A 59 -8.40 6.06 -16.32
C GLY A 59 -9.59 6.74 -15.64
N ALA A 60 -10.38 7.52 -16.40
CA ALA A 60 -11.64 8.08 -15.91
C ALA A 60 -12.83 7.16 -16.28
N PRO A 61 -13.94 7.20 -15.52
CA PRO A 61 -15.20 6.62 -15.97
C PRO A 61 -15.57 7.15 -17.37
N GLY A 62 -15.92 6.24 -18.27
CA GLY A 62 -16.34 6.57 -19.63
C GLY A 62 -17.80 7.05 -19.71
N PRO A 63 -18.26 7.49 -20.88
CA PRO A 63 -19.61 8.00 -21.08
C PRO A 63 -20.73 6.99 -20.78
N ASP A 64 -20.45 5.70 -20.93
CA ASP A 64 -21.44 4.62 -20.70
C ASP A 64 -21.29 3.98 -19.31
N TYR A 65 -20.39 4.50 -18.44
CA TYR A 65 -20.16 3.96 -17.10
C TYR A 65 -21.47 3.86 -16.31
N TYR A 66 -21.71 2.70 -15.71
CA TYR A 66 -22.83 2.46 -14.80
C TYR A 66 -22.33 1.87 -13.48
N GLN A 67 -23.16 2.01 -12.45
CA GLN A 67 -23.01 1.25 -11.22
C GLN A 67 -24.39 1.00 -10.63
N GLN A 68 -24.53 -0.12 -9.92
CA GLN A 68 -25.80 -0.51 -9.31
C GLN A 68 -26.07 0.29 -8.03
N GLN A 69 -27.35 0.36 -7.65
CA GLN A 69 -27.77 0.95 -6.38
C GLN A 69 -28.62 -0.04 -5.58
N ALA A 70 -28.39 -0.12 -4.28
CA ALA A 70 -29.16 -0.95 -3.35
C ALA A 70 -29.60 -0.13 -2.14
N ASP A 71 -30.87 0.28 -2.07
CA ASP A 71 -31.42 0.99 -0.92
C ASP A 71 -31.96 0.03 0.13
N TYR A 72 -31.84 0.38 1.41
CA TYR A 72 -32.26 -0.43 2.55
C TYR A 72 -33.19 0.35 3.48
N VAL A 73 -34.26 -0.31 3.90
CA VAL A 73 -35.03 0.07 5.08
C VAL A 73 -34.89 -1.06 6.10
N MET A 74 -34.37 -0.76 7.29
CA MET A 74 -34.02 -1.79 8.29
C MET A 74 -34.65 -1.52 9.65
N ASP A 75 -35.21 -2.57 10.26
CA ASP A 75 -35.60 -2.59 11.67
C ASP A 75 -34.76 -3.64 12.42
N ILE A 76 -33.91 -3.15 13.33
CA ILE A 76 -32.86 -3.92 13.99
C ILE A 76 -33.12 -3.97 15.49
N HIS A 77 -33.00 -5.16 16.08
CA HIS A 77 -33.15 -5.38 17.51
C HIS A 77 -31.92 -6.06 18.11
N LEU A 78 -31.31 -5.41 19.10
CA LEU A 78 -30.19 -5.94 19.88
C LEU A 78 -30.69 -6.50 21.22
N ASP A 79 -30.60 -7.81 21.38
CA ASP A 79 -30.85 -8.50 22.64
C ASP A 79 -29.53 -8.62 23.43
N ASP A 80 -29.29 -7.65 24.30
CA ASP A 80 -28.08 -7.63 25.14
C ASP A 80 -28.00 -8.88 26.03
N LYS A 81 -29.12 -9.27 26.66
CA LYS A 81 -29.15 -10.40 27.59
C LYS A 81 -28.63 -11.68 26.96
N ASN A 82 -29.07 -11.98 25.74
CA ASN A 82 -28.70 -13.21 25.04
C ASN A 82 -27.55 -13.02 24.03
N ALA A 83 -26.99 -11.82 23.91
CA ALA A 83 -26.00 -11.45 22.89
C ALA A 83 -26.43 -11.88 21.49
N LYS A 84 -27.65 -11.52 21.12
CA LYS A 84 -28.29 -11.87 19.84
C LYS A 84 -28.74 -10.61 19.12
N ILE A 85 -28.68 -10.64 17.79
CA ILE A 85 -29.24 -9.60 16.94
C ILE A 85 -30.22 -10.21 15.94
N SER A 86 -31.31 -9.49 15.69
CA SER A 86 -32.30 -9.83 14.67
C SER A 86 -32.64 -8.60 13.87
N GLY A 87 -32.97 -8.80 12.60
CA GLY A 87 -33.38 -7.73 11.72
C GLY A 87 -34.40 -8.19 10.68
N GLU A 88 -35.19 -7.23 10.24
CA GLU A 88 -35.95 -7.31 9.00
C GLU A 88 -35.53 -6.13 8.14
N GLU A 89 -35.11 -6.42 6.91
CA GLU A 89 -34.71 -5.42 5.94
C GLU A 89 -35.57 -5.53 4.68
N THR A 90 -35.92 -4.39 4.10
CA THR A 90 -36.43 -4.29 2.73
C THR A 90 -35.34 -3.69 1.86
N ILE A 91 -34.92 -4.44 0.85
CA ILE A 91 -33.92 -4.05 -0.13
C ILE A 91 -34.65 -3.58 -1.39
N THR A 92 -34.32 -2.39 -1.89
CA THR A 92 -34.72 -1.95 -3.23
C THR A 92 -33.47 -1.89 -4.11
N TYR A 93 -33.40 -2.82 -5.06
CA TYR A 93 -32.27 -2.93 -5.99
C TYR A 93 -32.64 -2.28 -7.32
N HIS A 94 -31.80 -1.37 -7.80
CA HIS A 94 -31.97 -0.68 -9.09
C HIS A 94 -30.98 -1.26 -10.08
N ASN A 95 -31.48 -1.74 -11.22
CA ASN A 95 -30.64 -2.25 -12.29
C ASN A 95 -30.27 -1.11 -13.26
N ASN A 96 -29.09 -0.55 -13.06
CA ASN A 96 -28.52 0.49 -13.91
C ASN A 96 -27.62 -0.08 -15.03
N SER A 97 -27.42 -1.40 -15.10
CA SER A 97 -26.65 -2.02 -16.18
C SER A 97 -27.47 -2.05 -17.48
N PRO A 98 -26.82 -2.21 -18.65
CA PRO A 98 -27.53 -2.43 -19.91
C PRO A 98 -28.13 -3.85 -20.02
N ASP A 99 -27.88 -4.72 -19.05
CA ASP A 99 -28.25 -6.13 -19.08
C ASP A 99 -29.58 -6.39 -18.36
N ASP A 100 -30.28 -7.44 -18.78
CA ASP A 100 -31.40 -7.99 -18.04
C ASP A 100 -30.88 -8.99 -16.99
N LEU A 101 -31.21 -8.76 -15.72
CA LEU A 101 -30.74 -9.62 -14.62
C LEU A 101 -31.79 -10.69 -14.29
N GLU A 102 -31.44 -11.98 -14.40
CA GLU A 102 -32.38 -13.09 -14.16
C GLU A 102 -32.48 -13.52 -12.68
N PHE A 103 -31.51 -13.11 -11.86
CA PHE A 103 -31.41 -13.41 -10.44
C PHE A 103 -30.55 -12.35 -9.75
N LEU A 104 -30.64 -12.30 -8.42
CA LEU A 104 -29.87 -11.38 -7.59
C LEU A 104 -28.96 -12.16 -6.64
N TRP A 105 -27.77 -11.63 -6.38
CA TRP A 105 -26.86 -12.16 -5.36
C TRP A 105 -26.81 -11.27 -4.12
N VAL A 106 -26.84 -11.91 -2.96
CA VAL A 106 -26.76 -11.30 -1.63
C VAL A 106 -25.64 -11.97 -0.86
N GLN A 107 -24.74 -11.19 -0.28
CA GLN A 107 -23.65 -11.61 0.59
C GLN A 107 -24.17 -11.90 2.00
N LEU A 108 -23.74 -13.03 2.56
CA LEU A 108 -24.08 -13.56 3.87
C LEU A 108 -22.80 -13.79 4.68
N ASP A 109 -21.96 -12.77 4.84
CA ASP A 109 -20.59 -12.93 5.36
C ASP A 109 -20.50 -13.49 6.78
N GLN A 110 -21.54 -13.33 7.61
CA GLN A 110 -21.58 -14.01 8.92
C GLN A 110 -21.55 -15.53 8.80
N ASN A 111 -21.94 -16.11 7.66
CA ASN A 111 -21.91 -17.55 7.44
C ASN A 111 -20.49 -18.14 7.43
N VAL A 112 -19.45 -17.31 7.34
CA VAL A 112 -18.06 -17.75 7.59
C VAL A 112 -17.90 -18.38 8.98
N ARG A 113 -18.78 -18.00 9.94
CA ARG A 113 -18.85 -18.48 11.32
C ARG A 113 -19.95 -19.51 11.57
N ALA A 114 -20.65 -19.96 10.53
CA ALA A 114 -21.63 -21.03 10.67
C ALA A 114 -20.96 -22.31 11.17
N LYS A 115 -21.67 -23.12 11.96
CA LYS A 115 -21.14 -24.38 12.49
C LYS A 115 -20.65 -25.34 11.42
N ASP A 116 -21.26 -25.31 10.24
CA ASP A 116 -20.92 -26.15 9.08
C ASP A 116 -20.05 -25.43 8.04
N SER A 117 -19.52 -24.24 8.38
CA SER A 117 -18.66 -23.42 7.53
C SER A 117 -17.48 -24.22 7.00
N LYS A 118 -17.16 -23.99 5.72
CA LYS A 118 -16.01 -24.60 5.05
C LYS A 118 -14.74 -23.78 5.17
N SER A 119 -14.81 -22.54 5.65
CA SER A 119 -13.66 -21.64 5.72
C SER A 119 -12.51 -22.19 6.56
N PRO A 120 -12.74 -22.81 7.73
CA PRO A 120 -11.66 -23.44 8.50
C PRO A 120 -10.99 -24.63 7.81
N LEU A 121 -11.57 -25.16 6.71
CA LEU A 121 -11.09 -26.34 5.98
C LEU A 121 -10.38 -26.00 4.66
N ARG A 122 -10.32 -24.73 4.28
CA ARG A 122 -9.74 -24.30 3.00
C ARG A 122 -8.23 -24.53 2.95
N ASP A 123 -7.55 -24.28 4.07
CA ASP A 123 -6.10 -24.31 4.15
C ASP A 123 -5.62 -25.59 4.87
N GLY A 124 -4.42 -26.05 4.51
CA GLY A 124 -3.80 -27.17 5.22
C GLY A 124 -3.46 -26.80 6.66
N ASN A 125 -3.61 -27.74 7.59
CA ASN A 125 -3.22 -27.56 8.98
C ASN A 125 -2.13 -28.56 9.42
N GLY A 126 -1.37 -28.18 10.43
CA GLY A 126 -0.33 -29.00 11.05
C GLY A 126 -0.34 -28.85 12.56
N VAL A 127 0.36 -29.72 13.27
CA VAL A 127 0.48 -29.62 14.73
C VAL A 127 1.48 -28.50 15.07
N ASN A 128 1.02 -27.46 15.75
CA ASN A 128 1.91 -26.42 16.28
C ASN A 128 2.86 -27.01 17.33
N ILE A 129 4.08 -26.46 17.41
CA ILE A 129 5.09 -26.86 18.40
C ILE A 129 4.60 -26.72 19.85
N ALA A 130 3.68 -25.78 20.10
CA ALA A 130 3.02 -25.57 21.37
C ALA A 130 1.69 -24.83 21.15
N TYR A 131 0.76 -25.00 22.09
CA TYR A 131 -0.48 -24.25 22.18
C TYR A 131 -0.56 -23.61 23.57
N THR A 132 -1.19 -22.44 23.67
CA THR A 132 -1.71 -21.99 24.96
C THR A 132 -2.87 -22.91 25.38
N ALA A 133 -3.11 -23.05 26.67
CA ALA A 133 -4.21 -23.90 27.16
C ALA A 133 -5.57 -23.45 26.60
N ASP A 134 -5.78 -22.14 26.51
CA ASP A 134 -7.00 -21.53 25.96
C ASP A 134 -7.17 -21.84 24.46
N ASN A 135 -6.13 -21.61 23.64
CA ASN A 135 -6.19 -21.91 22.20
C ASN A 135 -6.39 -23.41 21.95
N PHE A 136 -5.74 -24.27 22.74
CA PHE A 136 -5.91 -25.72 22.63
C PHE A 136 -7.36 -26.13 22.95
N ALA A 137 -7.92 -25.60 24.04
CA ALA A 137 -9.30 -25.87 24.41
C ALA A 137 -10.28 -25.40 23.33
N GLN A 138 -10.13 -24.17 22.83
CA GLN A 138 -10.99 -23.63 21.77
C GLN A 138 -10.89 -24.43 20.46
N THR A 139 -9.70 -24.91 20.11
CA THR A 139 -9.47 -25.63 18.84
C THR A 139 -9.92 -27.10 18.90
N TYR A 140 -9.73 -27.78 20.04
CA TYR A 140 -9.86 -29.24 20.11
C TYR A 140 -10.90 -29.76 21.13
N ILE A 141 -11.38 -28.91 22.05
CA ILE A 141 -12.26 -29.32 23.16
C ILE A 141 -13.63 -28.63 23.08
N SER A 142 -13.65 -27.34 22.74
CA SER A 142 -14.87 -26.55 22.67
C SER A 142 -15.69 -26.84 21.42
N GLU A 143 -17.01 -26.75 21.57
CA GLU A 143 -17.93 -26.79 20.43
C GLU A 143 -17.74 -25.54 19.55
N PRO A 144 -17.88 -25.67 18.21
CA PRO A 144 -17.89 -24.53 17.32
C PRO A 144 -18.97 -23.50 17.71
N PHE A 145 -18.63 -22.23 17.59
CA PHE A 145 -19.57 -21.13 17.80
C PHE A 145 -20.77 -21.26 16.86
N ASP A 146 -21.98 -20.97 17.38
CA ASP A 146 -23.22 -21.00 16.61
C ASP A 146 -23.47 -19.67 15.90
N GLY A 147 -22.60 -19.36 14.93
CA GLY A 147 -22.68 -18.16 14.10
C GLY A 147 -23.44 -18.36 12.80
N GLY A 148 -23.36 -17.38 11.91
CA GLY A 148 -24.06 -17.39 10.62
C GLY A 148 -25.48 -16.86 10.68
N PHE A 149 -25.95 -16.38 9.54
CA PHE A 149 -27.32 -15.91 9.38
C PHE A 149 -28.32 -17.06 9.45
N ASN A 150 -29.30 -16.93 10.33
CA ASN A 150 -30.52 -17.74 10.28
C ASN A 150 -31.56 -16.96 9.48
N ILE A 151 -31.74 -17.29 8.20
CA ILE A 151 -32.73 -16.67 7.33
C ILE A 151 -34.11 -17.26 7.64
N GLU A 152 -35.03 -16.42 8.14
CA GLU A 152 -36.40 -16.81 8.46
C GLU A 152 -37.31 -16.74 7.22
N SER A 153 -37.18 -15.68 6.42
CA SER A 153 -37.96 -15.53 5.18
C SER A 153 -37.29 -14.60 4.17
N VAL A 154 -37.56 -14.84 2.89
CA VAL A 154 -37.31 -13.92 1.78
C VAL A 154 -38.63 -13.73 1.03
N THR A 155 -39.12 -12.49 0.92
CA THR A 155 -40.44 -12.20 0.33
C THR A 155 -40.38 -11.04 -0.66
N ASP A 156 -41.24 -11.04 -1.67
CA ASP A 156 -41.45 -9.86 -2.51
C ASP A 156 -42.19 -8.74 -1.76
N ASP A 157 -42.38 -7.61 -2.43
CA ASP A 157 -43.08 -6.41 -1.92
C ASP A 157 -44.55 -6.65 -1.53
N SER A 158 -45.17 -7.70 -2.07
CA SER A 158 -46.53 -8.14 -1.73
C SER A 158 -46.57 -9.09 -0.52
N GLY A 159 -45.41 -9.47 0.02
CA GLY A 159 -45.26 -10.43 1.11
C GLY A 159 -45.28 -11.90 0.67
N LYS A 160 -45.20 -12.18 -0.63
CA LYS A 160 -45.19 -13.55 -1.14
C LYS A 160 -43.76 -14.12 -1.09
N PRO A 161 -43.57 -15.41 -0.71
CA PRO A 161 -42.24 -16.01 -0.65
C PRO A 161 -41.51 -16.01 -2.01
N LEU A 162 -40.24 -15.62 -1.99
CA LEU A 162 -39.29 -15.78 -3.10
C LEU A 162 -38.42 -17.01 -2.86
N SER A 163 -38.16 -17.77 -3.92
CA SER A 163 -37.23 -18.91 -3.84
C SER A 163 -35.79 -18.39 -3.79
N TYR A 164 -34.95 -18.98 -2.94
CA TYR A 164 -33.53 -18.66 -2.86
C TYR A 164 -32.68 -19.91 -2.65
N THR A 165 -31.38 -19.78 -2.84
CA THR A 165 -30.39 -20.82 -2.55
C THR A 165 -29.19 -20.19 -1.86
N ILE A 166 -28.90 -20.66 -0.64
CA ILE A 166 -27.68 -20.29 0.08
C ILE A 166 -26.56 -21.21 -0.38
N ASN A 167 -25.50 -20.61 -0.90
CA ASN A 167 -24.24 -21.25 -1.22
C ASN A 167 -23.15 -20.63 -0.34
N GLN A 168 -22.93 -21.25 0.82
CA GLN A 168 -21.98 -20.78 1.85
C GLN A 168 -22.24 -19.32 2.26
N THR A 169 -21.33 -18.40 1.92
CA THR A 169 -21.39 -16.97 2.25
C THR A 169 -22.14 -16.13 1.23
N MET A 170 -22.81 -16.77 0.27
CA MET A 170 -23.59 -16.12 -0.77
C MET A 170 -25.00 -16.69 -0.84
N MET A 171 -25.98 -15.88 -1.22
CA MET A 171 -27.36 -16.29 -1.44
C MET A 171 -27.85 -15.78 -2.79
N ARG A 172 -28.31 -16.71 -3.63
CA ARG A 172 -29.00 -16.38 -4.89
C ARG A 172 -30.49 -16.25 -4.63
N VAL A 173 -31.07 -15.10 -4.91
CA VAL A 173 -32.51 -14.88 -4.91
C VAL A 173 -33.02 -15.07 -6.34
N ASN A 174 -33.95 -16.00 -6.53
CA ASN A 174 -34.57 -16.27 -7.82
C ASN A 174 -35.77 -15.31 -7.99
N ILE A 175 -35.66 -14.37 -8.92
CA ILE A 175 -36.75 -13.41 -9.20
C ILE A 175 -37.68 -13.98 -10.29
N PRO A 176 -39.02 -13.81 -10.19
CA PRO A 176 -39.95 -14.48 -11.12
C PRO A 176 -39.86 -13.99 -12.57
N GLN A 177 -39.38 -12.77 -12.77
CA GLN A 177 -39.18 -12.13 -14.07
C GLN A 177 -37.81 -11.45 -14.04
N ALA A 178 -37.08 -11.52 -15.15
CA ALA A 178 -35.80 -10.84 -15.28
C ALA A 178 -35.99 -9.33 -15.09
N LEU A 179 -35.16 -8.74 -14.23
CA LEU A 179 -35.14 -7.32 -13.94
C LEU A 179 -34.50 -6.58 -15.12
N LYS A 180 -35.31 -5.82 -15.87
CA LYS A 180 -34.82 -5.16 -17.08
C LYS A 180 -33.89 -4.00 -16.76
N SER A 181 -33.09 -3.61 -17.75
CA SER A 181 -32.28 -2.39 -17.66
C SER A 181 -33.16 -1.17 -17.32
N GLY A 182 -32.76 -0.41 -16.30
CA GLY A 182 -33.49 0.73 -15.76
C GLY A 182 -34.65 0.41 -14.82
N GLU A 183 -34.99 -0.87 -14.61
CA GLU A 183 -36.01 -1.28 -13.66
C GLU A 183 -35.45 -1.44 -12.24
N LYS A 184 -36.35 -1.54 -11.26
CA LYS A 184 -36.02 -1.84 -9.87
C LYS A 184 -36.95 -2.92 -9.31
N ILE A 185 -36.46 -3.63 -8.30
CA ILE A 185 -37.23 -4.61 -7.54
C ILE A 185 -37.05 -4.38 -6.04
N SER A 186 -38.12 -4.58 -5.28
CA SER A 186 -38.09 -4.55 -3.82
C SER A 186 -38.44 -5.92 -3.25
N PHE A 187 -37.68 -6.37 -2.25
CA PHE A 187 -37.92 -7.61 -1.53
C PHE A 187 -37.40 -7.48 -0.09
N SER A 188 -37.93 -8.29 0.82
CA SER A 188 -37.54 -8.28 2.23
C SER A 188 -36.83 -9.56 2.65
N ILE A 189 -35.89 -9.43 3.57
CA ILE A 189 -35.23 -10.55 4.24
C ILE A 189 -35.38 -10.39 5.75
N LYS A 190 -35.83 -11.46 6.40
CA LYS A 190 -35.89 -11.54 7.86
C LYS A 190 -34.87 -12.54 8.38
N TRP A 191 -34.09 -12.14 9.38
CA TRP A 191 -32.93 -12.91 9.82
C TRP A 191 -32.58 -12.68 11.30
N TRP A 192 -31.79 -13.59 11.87
CA TRP A 192 -31.13 -13.38 13.16
C TRP A 192 -29.83 -14.17 13.27
N TYR A 193 -28.92 -13.78 14.17
CA TYR A 193 -27.73 -14.56 14.51
C TYR A 193 -27.21 -14.25 15.93
N ASN A 194 -26.38 -15.15 16.48
CA ASN A 194 -25.69 -14.92 17.76
C ASN A 194 -24.45 -14.07 17.55
N ILE A 195 -24.29 -13.01 18.32
CA ILE A 195 -23.17 -12.08 18.19
C ILE A 195 -21.91 -12.74 18.77
N PRO A 196 -20.78 -12.80 18.05
CA PRO A 196 -19.56 -13.38 18.60
C PRO A 196 -18.89 -12.42 19.60
N ASP A 197 -18.20 -12.98 20.60
CA ASP A 197 -17.21 -12.23 21.37
C ASP A 197 -15.99 -11.99 20.47
N HIS A 198 -15.80 -10.75 20.05
CA HIS A 198 -14.75 -10.43 19.09
C HIS A 198 -13.34 -10.53 19.71
N THR A 199 -13.25 -10.55 21.05
CA THR A 199 -11.95 -10.60 21.74
C THR A 199 -11.34 -12.00 21.74
N VAL A 200 -12.16 -13.03 21.50
CA VAL A 200 -11.74 -14.44 21.47
C VAL A 200 -11.19 -14.83 20.10
N ASN A 201 -11.99 -14.68 19.04
CA ASN A 201 -11.65 -15.16 17.69
C ASN A 201 -11.31 -14.05 16.69
N ARG A 202 -11.08 -12.81 17.16
CA ARG A 202 -10.85 -11.63 16.32
C ARG A 202 -11.89 -11.47 15.21
N ALA A 203 -13.16 -11.74 15.52
CA ALA A 203 -14.26 -11.47 14.60
C ALA A 203 -14.24 -9.98 14.24
N ARG A 204 -14.57 -9.61 12.99
CA ARG A 204 -14.57 -8.21 12.50
C ARG A 204 -15.76 -7.37 13.01
N SER A 205 -16.69 -8.02 13.72
CA SER A 205 -17.93 -7.50 14.29
C SER A 205 -18.25 -8.35 15.51
N GLY A 206 -18.81 -7.77 16.57
CA GLY A 206 -19.14 -8.51 17.78
C GLY A 206 -19.31 -7.66 19.04
N TYR A 207 -19.11 -8.29 20.20
CA TYR A 207 -19.01 -7.59 21.48
C TYR A 207 -17.70 -7.90 22.20
N GLU A 208 -17.30 -7.00 23.09
CA GLU A 208 -16.38 -7.29 24.19
C GLU A 208 -17.18 -7.48 25.48
N TYR A 209 -16.93 -8.57 26.21
CA TYR A 209 -17.51 -8.80 27.53
C TYR A 209 -16.56 -8.32 28.65
N PHE A 210 -17.12 -7.63 29.65
CA PHE A 210 -16.39 -7.09 30.80
C PHE A 210 -16.70 -7.91 32.06
N PRO A 211 -15.86 -8.88 32.45
CA PRO A 211 -16.20 -9.82 33.53
C PRO A 211 -16.35 -9.18 34.91
N LYS A 212 -15.74 -8.00 35.13
CA LYS A 212 -15.75 -7.30 36.42
C LYS A 212 -17.13 -6.73 36.76
N ASP A 213 -17.93 -6.40 35.74
CA ASP A 213 -19.22 -5.72 35.91
C ASP A 213 -20.36 -6.37 35.10
N GLY A 214 -20.05 -7.37 34.25
CA GLY A 214 -21.04 -8.11 33.46
C GLY A 214 -21.53 -7.37 32.21
N ASN A 215 -20.94 -6.22 31.86
CA ASN A 215 -21.37 -5.42 30.72
C ASN A 215 -20.78 -5.90 29.40
N ARG A 216 -21.35 -5.37 28.31
CA ARG A 216 -20.85 -5.56 26.95
C ARG A 216 -20.69 -4.23 26.22
N ALA A 217 -19.64 -4.14 25.41
CA ALA A 217 -19.51 -3.09 24.40
C ALA A 217 -19.65 -3.72 23.02
N TYR A 218 -20.63 -3.25 22.25
CA TYR A 218 -20.96 -3.78 20.94
C TYR A 218 -20.36 -2.91 19.84
N VAL A 219 -19.70 -3.57 18.88
CA VAL A 219 -19.21 -3.02 17.61
C VAL A 219 -19.78 -3.88 16.48
N ILE A 220 -20.94 -3.47 15.95
CA ILE A 220 -21.77 -4.28 15.08
C ILE A 220 -21.66 -3.79 13.64
N ALA A 221 -21.14 -4.67 12.80
CA ALA A 221 -21.04 -4.50 11.36
C ALA A 221 -21.20 -5.84 10.63
N GLN A 222 -21.27 -5.80 9.30
CA GLN A 222 -21.47 -7.00 8.46
C GLN A 222 -22.68 -7.83 8.96
N PHE A 223 -23.67 -7.15 9.55
CA PHE A 223 -24.67 -7.78 10.40
C PHE A 223 -25.98 -8.05 9.67
N PHE A 224 -26.09 -7.63 8.41
CA PHE A 224 -27.27 -7.80 7.58
C PHE A 224 -26.87 -8.43 6.24
N PRO A 225 -27.76 -9.17 5.56
CA PRO A 225 -27.56 -9.61 4.19
C PRO A 225 -27.35 -8.41 3.24
N ARG A 226 -26.22 -8.39 2.52
CA ARG A 226 -25.81 -7.23 1.69
C ARG A 226 -25.87 -7.57 0.21
N MET A 227 -26.50 -6.75 -0.61
CA MET A 227 -26.49 -6.92 -2.08
C MET A 227 -25.06 -6.99 -2.62
N ALA A 228 -24.82 -7.96 -3.52
CA ALA A 228 -23.56 -8.04 -4.26
C ALA A 228 -23.49 -6.96 -5.35
N VAL A 229 -22.27 -6.58 -5.74
CA VAL A 229 -22.03 -5.68 -6.87
C VAL A 229 -22.26 -6.45 -8.19
N TYR A 230 -22.91 -5.80 -9.15
CA TYR A 230 -22.89 -6.18 -10.56
C TYR A 230 -22.16 -5.09 -11.35
N SER A 231 -20.95 -5.34 -11.82
CA SER A 231 -20.08 -4.34 -12.47
C SER A 231 -19.90 -4.59 -13.96
N ASP A 232 -19.37 -3.59 -14.65
CA ASP A 232 -18.97 -3.61 -16.07
C ASP A 232 -17.71 -4.46 -16.33
N VAL A 233 -17.03 -4.91 -15.27
CA VAL A 233 -15.78 -5.67 -15.34
C VAL A 233 -16.01 -7.15 -15.06
N GLU A 234 -16.69 -7.47 -13.96
CA GLU A 234 -16.83 -8.85 -13.45
C GLU A 234 -18.25 -9.41 -13.58
N GLY A 235 -19.23 -8.57 -13.98
CA GLY A 235 -20.62 -8.89 -13.73
C GLY A 235 -20.85 -9.02 -12.22
N TRP A 236 -21.41 -10.14 -11.77
CA TRP A 236 -21.61 -10.38 -10.33
C TRP A 236 -20.31 -10.65 -9.58
N GLN A 237 -19.95 -9.78 -8.64
CA GLN A 237 -18.94 -10.09 -7.63
C GLN A 237 -19.54 -11.02 -6.56
N ASN A 238 -19.45 -12.34 -6.82
CA ASN A 238 -19.99 -13.41 -5.99
C ASN A 238 -18.94 -14.39 -5.45
N HIS A 239 -17.67 -13.96 -5.33
CA HIS A 239 -16.62 -14.70 -4.65
C HIS A 239 -16.97 -14.99 -3.19
N GLN A 240 -16.71 -16.21 -2.73
CA GLN A 240 -16.95 -16.59 -1.34
C GLN A 240 -16.07 -15.79 -0.38
N PHE A 241 -16.62 -15.45 0.79
CA PHE A 241 -15.87 -14.84 1.88
C PHE A 241 -15.21 -15.92 2.73
N TRP A 242 -13.90 -16.06 2.56
CA TRP A 242 -13.13 -17.05 3.29
C TRP A 242 -12.48 -16.48 4.56
N GLY A 243 -12.32 -15.15 4.63
CA GLY A 243 -11.94 -14.44 5.85
C GLY A 243 -10.81 -13.44 5.68
N SER A 244 -10.04 -13.50 4.58
CA SER A 244 -8.94 -12.55 4.35
C SER A 244 -9.36 -11.38 3.46
N GLY A 245 -9.95 -11.65 2.30
CA GLY A 245 -10.44 -10.62 1.38
C GLY A 245 -11.70 -9.95 1.90
N GLU A 246 -11.73 -8.63 1.87
CA GLU A 246 -12.80 -7.80 2.42
C GLU A 246 -14.00 -7.70 1.46
N PHE A 247 -14.71 -6.58 1.37
CA PHE A 247 -16.04 -6.53 0.73
C PHE A 247 -16.06 -5.63 -0.49
N ALA A 248 -16.84 -6.04 -1.50
CA ALA A 248 -17.23 -5.20 -2.64
C ALA A 248 -18.75 -5.00 -2.59
N LEU A 249 -19.20 -3.76 -2.40
CA LEU A 249 -20.60 -3.44 -2.13
C LEU A 249 -21.11 -2.28 -3.01
N PRO A 250 -22.37 -2.32 -3.48
CA PRO A 250 -22.98 -1.20 -4.19
C PRO A 250 -23.26 -0.03 -3.24
N PHE A 251 -23.40 1.17 -3.79
CA PHE A 251 -23.86 2.32 -3.01
C PHE A 251 -25.39 2.30 -2.83
N GLY A 252 -25.87 2.93 -1.75
CA GLY A 252 -27.29 2.97 -1.44
C GLY A 252 -27.69 3.99 -0.38
N ASN A 253 -29.00 4.16 -0.23
CA ASN A 253 -29.59 4.90 0.88
C ASN A 253 -30.08 3.93 1.96
N TYR A 254 -29.93 4.32 3.22
CA TYR A 254 -30.28 3.49 4.38
C TYR A 254 -31.18 4.29 5.31
N ASP A 255 -32.39 3.80 5.56
CA ASP A 255 -33.28 4.27 6.62
C ASP A 255 -33.34 3.17 7.70
N VAL A 256 -32.71 3.41 8.86
CA VAL A 256 -32.41 2.36 9.85
C VAL A 256 -32.99 2.71 11.20
N SER A 257 -33.80 1.82 11.76
CA SER A 257 -34.25 1.85 13.15
C SER A 257 -33.49 0.80 13.96
N ILE A 258 -32.84 1.22 15.04
CA ILE A 258 -32.06 0.33 15.91
C ILE A 258 -32.62 0.41 17.32
N THR A 259 -33.17 -0.69 17.81
CA THR A 259 -33.73 -0.82 19.16
C THR A 259 -32.72 -1.52 20.07
N VAL A 260 -32.30 -0.82 21.12
CA VAL A 260 -31.33 -1.26 22.13
C VAL A 260 -31.87 -1.03 23.55
N PRO A 261 -31.27 -1.59 24.61
CA PRO A 261 -31.61 -1.24 25.99
C PRO A 261 -31.59 0.28 26.23
N ALA A 262 -32.52 0.79 27.04
CA ALA A 262 -32.75 2.24 27.18
C ALA A 262 -31.59 3.01 27.84
N ASP A 263 -30.72 2.29 28.56
CA ASP A 263 -29.49 2.73 29.22
C ASP A 263 -28.27 2.74 28.29
N HIS A 264 -28.38 2.22 27.06
CA HIS A 264 -27.28 2.28 26.10
C HIS A 264 -27.15 3.67 25.46
N ILE A 265 -25.89 4.07 25.25
CA ILE A 265 -25.50 5.07 24.27
C ILE A 265 -25.20 4.37 22.95
N LEU A 266 -25.61 4.99 21.84
CA LEU A 266 -25.44 4.45 20.50
C LEU A 266 -25.06 5.55 19.51
N ASP A 267 -24.13 5.24 18.61
CA ASP A 267 -23.92 6.00 17.37
C ASP A 267 -23.71 5.02 16.20
N ALA A 268 -23.95 5.49 14.98
CA ALA A 268 -23.98 4.65 13.79
C ALA A 268 -23.61 5.42 12.52
N THR A 269 -23.40 4.70 11.42
CA THR A 269 -23.43 5.27 10.07
C THR A 269 -24.71 6.11 9.86
N GLY A 270 -24.59 7.28 9.23
CA GLY A 270 -25.74 8.13 8.92
C GLY A 270 -26.12 9.16 9.99
N GLU A 271 -27.05 10.04 9.64
CA GLU A 271 -27.51 11.14 10.48
C GLU A 271 -28.63 10.68 11.42
N LEU A 272 -28.46 10.89 12.72
CA LEU A 272 -29.50 10.61 13.73
C LEU A 272 -30.68 11.58 13.58
N GLN A 273 -31.84 11.03 13.26
CA GLN A 273 -33.07 11.73 12.92
C GLN A 273 -33.93 12.10 14.15
N ASN A 274 -33.91 11.28 15.21
CA ASN A 274 -34.75 11.45 16.39
C ASN A 274 -33.96 11.86 17.65
N ARG A 275 -32.95 12.71 17.48
CA ARG A 275 -32.02 13.08 18.57
C ARG A 275 -32.71 13.65 19.81
N ASP A 276 -33.75 14.46 19.63
CA ASP A 276 -34.51 15.06 20.73
C ASP A 276 -35.25 14.02 21.60
N ASP A 277 -35.53 12.82 21.05
CA ASP A 277 -36.18 11.72 21.78
C ASP A 277 -35.17 10.88 22.56
N VAL A 278 -33.94 10.74 22.05
CA VAL A 278 -32.94 9.81 22.59
C VAL A 278 -31.88 10.47 23.47
N PHE A 279 -31.64 11.77 23.32
CA PHE A 279 -30.69 12.54 24.12
C PHE A 279 -31.34 13.12 25.38
N SER A 280 -30.57 13.14 26.48
CA SER A 280 -30.91 13.95 27.63
C SER A 280 -30.78 15.45 27.33
N LYS A 281 -31.39 16.31 28.15
CA LYS A 281 -31.25 17.77 28.02
C LYS A 281 -29.80 18.25 28.09
N GLU A 282 -28.99 17.60 28.94
CA GLU A 282 -27.58 17.97 29.09
C GLU A 282 -26.76 17.48 27.89
N MET A 283 -26.99 16.26 27.38
CA MET A 283 -26.38 15.79 26.13
C MET A 283 -26.69 16.74 24.97
N MET A 284 -27.94 17.21 24.83
CA MET A 284 -28.34 18.17 23.79
C MET A 284 -27.62 19.51 23.91
N LYS A 285 -27.39 19.99 25.13
CA LYS A 285 -26.64 21.23 25.38
C LYS A 285 -25.16 21.06 24.99
N ARG A 286 -24.51 19.98 25.42
CA ARG A 286 -23.11 19.69 25.09
C ARG A 286 -22.93 19.45 23.59
N TYR A 287 -23.89 18.80 22.92
CA TYR A 287 -23.88 18.63 21.47
C TYR A 287 -23.92 19.96 20.71
N LYS A 288 -24.79 20.89 21.12
CA LYS A 288 -24.84 22.25 20.53
C LYS A 288 -23.54 23.03 20.74
N GLN A 289 -22.81 22.77 21.81
CA GLN A 289 -21.49 23.32 22.07
C GLN A 289 -20.42 22.67 21.17
N ALA A 290 -20.43 21.34 21.04
CA ALA A 290 -19.50 20.60 20.19
C ALA A 290 -19.53 21.07 18.73
N LYS A 291 -20.71 21.35 18.18
CA LYS A 291 -20.90 21.92 16.83
C LYS A 291 -20.20 23.28 16.60
N LYS A 292 -19.70 23.91 17.65
CA LYS A 292 -19.01 25.21 17.62
C LYS A 292 -17.59 25.14 18.18
N SER A 293 -17.13 23.96 18.58
CA SER A 293 -15.80 23.74 19.16
C SER A 293 -14.88 23.18 18.09
N TYR A 294 -14.01 24.03 17.53
CA TYR A 294 -13.08 23.66 16.45
C TYR A 294 -11.68 23.28 16.93
N ASP A 295 -11.31 23.72 18.14
CA ASP A 295 -9.96 23.58 18.66
C ASP A 295 -9.81 22.43 19.67
N LYS A 296 -10.92 21.91 20.20
CA LYS A 296 -10.91 20.81 21.17
C LYS A 296 -12.21 20.01 21.20
N PRO A 297 -12.16 18.73 21.65
CA PRO A 297 -13.34 17.93 21.90
C PRO A 297 -14.23 18.48 23.04
N VAL A 298 -15.52 18.20 22.95
CA VAL A 298 -16.53 18.43 23.99
C VAL A 298 -17.12 17.09 24.37
N ILE A 299 -16.97 16.71 25.64
CA ILE A 299 -17.58 15.51 26.21
C ILE A 299 -19.11 15.67 26.20
N ILE A 300 -19.81 14.76 25.53
CA ILE A 300 -21.28 14.69 25.43
C ILE A 300 -21.85 13.82 26.55
N VAL A 301 -21.24 12.66 26.80
CA VAL A 301 -21.53 11.74 27.92
C VAL A 301 -20.27 11.61 28.76
N THR A 302 -20.33 11.95 30.05
CA THR A 302 -19.14 11.93 30.92
C THR A 302 -18.83 10.54 31.44
N GLN A 303 -17.61 10.34 31.94
CA GLN A 303 -17.23 9.10 32.61
C GLN A 303 -18.13 8.80 33.81
N GLU A 304 -18.48 9.80 34.62
CA GLU A 304 -19.36 9.60 35.78
C GLU A 304 -20.78 9.16 35.36
N GLU A 305 -21.27 9.67 34.22
CA GLU A 305 -22.56 9.27 33.66
C GLU A 305 -22.52 7.81 33.15
N ALA A 306 -21.45 7.41 32.45
CA ALA A 306 -21.23 6.03 32.02
C ALA A 306 -21.05 5.06 33.22
N GLU A 307 -20.27 5.44 34.23
CA GLU A 307 -20.09 4.66 35.47
C GLU A 307 -21.37 4.54 36.30
N ALA A 308 -22.29 5.50 36.19
CA ALA A 308 -23.60 5.38 36.80
C ALA A 308 -24.50 4.40 36.02
N ALA A 309 -24.48 4.47 34.69
CA ALA A 309 -25.29 3.60 33.84
C ALA A 309 -24.85 2.12 33.89
N GLU A 310 -23.54 1.84 33.94
CA GLU A 310 -23.03 0.45 33.91
C GLU A 310 -23.30 -0.39 35.17
N LYS A 311 -23.89 0.21 36.22
CA LYS A 311 -24.23 -0.47 37.49
C LYS A 311 -25.55 -1.24 37.43
N ASP A 312 -26.44 -0.87 36.51
CA ASP A 312 -27.77 -1.46 36.35
C ASP A 312 -27.96 -1.97 34.90
N PHE A 313 -28.98 -2.81 34.69
CA PHE A 313 -29.33 -3.35 33.38
C PHE A 313 -30.79 -3.05 33.08
N SER A 314 -31.06 -2.07 32.21
CA SER A 314 -32.42 -1.71 31.87
C SER A 314 -33.13 -2.80 31.08
N THR A 315 -34.38 -3.10 31.45
CA THR A 315 -35.29 -3.93 30.63
C THR A 315 -36.13 -3.11 29.66
N ASP A 316 -36.15 -1.79 29.83
CA ASP A 316 -36.78 -0.88 28.89
C ASP A 316 -35.89 -0.73 27.65
N THR A 317 -36.50 -0.36 26.53
CA THR A 317 -35.78 -0.19 25.25
C THR A 317 -35.93 1.22 24.71
N LYS A 318 -35.01 1.58 23.82
CA LYS A 318 -35.00 2.86 23.11
C LYS A 318 -34.63 2.62 21.65
N THR A 319 -35.37 3.25 20.74
CA THR A 319 -35.14 3.14 19.29
C THR A 319 -34.45 4.39 18.75
N TRP A 320 -33.31 4.20 18.11
CA TRP A 320 -32.55 5.23 17.43
C TRP A 320 -32.81 5.14 15.93
N LYS A 321 -33.08 6.27 15.27
CA LYS A 321 -33.44 6.32 13.84
C LYS A 321 -32.38 7.08 13.07
N PHE A 322 -31.77 6.44 12.09
CA PHE A 322 -30.71 7.02 11.28
C PHE A 322 -31.09 7.04 9.80
N LYS A 323 -30.51 8.00 9.09
CA LYS A 323 -30.57 8.09 7.64
C LYS A 323 -29.17 8.26 7.06
N ALA A 324 -28.76 7.36 6.17
CA ALA A 324 -27.53 7.50 5.40
C ALA A 324 -27.85 7.57 3.90
N THR A 325 -27.12 8.42 3.19
CA THR A 325 -27.29 8.61 1.74
C THR A 325 -26.00 8.31 1.04
N ASN A 326 -26.09 7.51 -0.02
CA ASN A 326 -24.98 7.14 -0.89
C ASN A 326 -23.78 6.54 -0.13
N VAL A 327 -24.04 5.61 0.77
CA VAL A 327 -23.01 4.83 1.49
C VAL A 327 -23.00 3.39 0.98
N ARG A 328 -21.87 2.69 1.11
CA ARG A 328 -21.73 1.31 0.63
C ARG A 328 -22.07 0.23 1.65
N ASP A 329 -22.09 0.59 2.94
CA ASP A 329 -22.35 -0.32 4.05
C ASP A 329 -22.88 0.45 5.26
N TYR A 330 -23.24 -0.28 6.32
CA TYR A 330 -23.81 0.27 7.53
C TYR A 330 -23.28 -0.45 8.78
N ALA A 331 -22.90 0.33 9.80
CA ALA A 331 -22.44 -0.20 11.08
C ALA A 331 -22.92 0.68 12.26
N PHE A 332 -22.92 0.11 13.47
CA PHE A 332 -23.25 0.83 14.70
C PHE A 332 -22.49 0.29 15.90
N ALA A 333 -22.33 1.15 16.91
CA ALA A 333 -21.80 0.76 18.22
C ALA A 333 -22.82 1.05 19.31
N SER A 334 -22.92 0.18 20.32
CA SER A 334 -23.85 0.38 21.44
C SER A 334 -23.30 -0.15 22.77
N SER A 335 -23.41 0.64 23.83
CA SER A 335 -23.10 0.20 25.19
C SER A 335 -23.58 1.21 26.22
N ARG A 336 -23.89 0.74 27.44
CA ARG A 336 -24.03 1.62 28.62
C ARG A 336 -22.70 2.13 29.18
N LYS A 337 -21.56 1.54 28.77
CA LYS A 337 -20.22 1.95 29.22
C LYS A 337 -19.67 3.17 28.47
N PHE A 338 -20.31 3.63 27.39
CA PHE A 338 -19.71 4.62 26.51
C PHE A 338 -19.72 6.04 27.08
N ILE A 339 -18.51 6.56 27.23
CA ILE A 339 -18.17 7.97 27.17
C ILE A 339 -18.24 8.39 25.69
N TRP A 340 -18.69 9.61 25.43
CA TRP A 340 -18.91 10.09 24.07
C TRP A 340 -18.42 11.53 23.97
N ASP A 341 -17.52 11.83 23.05
CA ASP A 341 -17.05 13.20 22.80
C ASP A 341 -17.09 13.56 21.31
N MET A 342 -17.12 14.87 21.03
CA MET A 342 -17.20 15.39 19.67
C MET A 342 -16.45 16.72 19.49
N GLN A 343 -15.90 16.93 18.28
CA GLN A 343 -15.28 18.18 17.84
C GLN A 343 -15.75 18.54 16.43
N ALA A 344 -16.01 19.83 16.17
CA ALA A 344 -16.30 20.31 14.82
C ALA A 344 -14.99 20.47 14.02
N VAL A 345 -15.00 20.06 12.77
CA VAL A 345 -13.88 20.17 11.83
C VAL A 345 -14.36 20.89 10.59
N LYS A 346 -13.68 21.97 10.21
CA LYS A 346 -13.99 22.71 8.99
C LYS A 346 -13.35 21.99 7.79
N ILE A 347 -14.19 21.51 6.87
CA ILE A 347 -13.76 20.87 5.62
C ILE A 347 -14.47 21.58 4.46
N GLY A 348 -13.70 22.29 3.63
CA GLY A 348 -14.26 23.19 2.62
C GLY A 348 -15.25 24.18 3.24
N SER A 349 -16.51 24.13 2.79
CA SER A 349 -17.60 24.95 3.32
C SER A 349 -18.44 24.27 4.42
N LYS A 350 -18.16 23.01 4.75
CA LYS A 350 -18.96 22.19 5.68
C LYS A 350 -18.32 22.10 7.07
N ASP A 351 -19.19 21.88 8.05
CA ASP A 351 -18.80 21.48 9.41
C ASP A 351 -19.04 19.98 9.56
N VAL A 352 -17.94 19.22 9.66
CA VAL A 352 -17.94 17.78 9.88
C VAL A 352 -17.67 17.51 11.35
N MET A 353 -18.38 16.56 11.96
CA MET A 353 -18.11 16.18 13.35
C MET A 353 -17.06 15.05 13.41
N ALA A 354 -15.93 15.29 14.06
CA ALA A 354 -15.06 14.24 14.57
C ALA A 354 -15.66 13.72 15.89
N VAL A 355 -15.80 12.41 16.03
CA VAL A 355 -16.55 11.77 17.12
C VAL A 355 -15.75 10.59 17.68
N SER A 356 -15.74 10.44 19.00
CA SER A 356 -15.20 9.23 19.65
C SER A 356 -16.14 8.65 20.70
N LEU A 357 -16.31 7.32 20.68
CA LEU A 357 -17.03 6.54 21.70
C LEU A 357 -16.07 5.56 22.36
N TYR A 358 -16.00 5.56 23.69
CA TYR A 358 -15.07 4.69 24.41
C TYR A 358 -15.54 4.41 25.83
N PRO A 359 -15.22 3.25 26.41
CA PRO A 359 -15.50 3.00 27.80
C PRO A 359 -14.38 3.58 28.68
N LYS A 360 -14.60 3.64 30.01
CA LYS A 360 -13.59 4.17 30.95
C LYS A 360 -12.24 3.45 30.89
N GLU A 361 -12.23 2.19 30.44
CA GLU A 361 -11.02 1.41 30.23
C GLU A 361 -10.10 2.02 29.14
N GLY A 362 -10.63 2.88 28.26
CA GLY A 362 -9.84 3.62 27.27
C GLY A 362 -9.14 4.87 27.84
N ASN A 363 -9.50 5.32 29.04
CA ASN A 363 -8.99 6.56 29.63
C ASN A 363 -7.67 6.37 30.38
N PRO A 364 -6.78 7.39 30.38
CA PRO A 364 -6.98 8.74 29.84
C PRO A 364 -6.66 8.88 28.34
N LEU A 365 -6.04 7.86 27.74
CA LEU A 365 -5.48 7.93 26.39
C LEU A 365 -6.52 8.31 25.31
N TRP A 366 -7.72 7.72 25.37
CA TRP A 366 -8.78 7.98 24.40
C TRP A 366 -9.31 9.41 24.45
N GLU A 367 -9.67 9.88 25.64
CA GLU A 367 -10.15 11.25 25.86
C GLU A 367 -9.11 12.30 25.40
N GLU A 368 -7.82 12.01 25.56
CA GLU A 368 -6.77 12.96 25.19
C GLU A 368 -6.47 13.03 23.69
N GLN A 369 -6.56 11.89 22.98
CA GLN A 369 -5.97 11.75 21.63
C GLN A 369 -6.94 11.30 20.54
N SER A 370 -8.00 10.56 20.86
CA SER A 370 -8.83 9.86 19.86
C SER A 370 -9.47 10.85 18.87
N THR A 371 -10.24 11.81 19.36
CA THR A 371 -10.94 12.79 18.51
C THR A 371 -9.98 13.75 17.78
N LYS A 372 -8.79 14.00 18.34
CA LYS A 372 -7.74 14.77 17.65
C LYS A 372 -7.20 14.02 16.43
N ALA A 373 -6.99 12.70 16.56
CA ALA A 373 -6.58 11.86 15.45
C ALA A 373 -7.65 11.85 14.35
N VAL A 374 -8.94 11.65 14.69
CA VAL A 374 -10.06 11.75 13.74
C VAL A 374 -10.06 13.11 13.01
N ALA A 375 -9.92 14.22 13.76
CA ALA A 375 -9.92 15.56 13.20
C ALA A 375 -8.73 15.83 12.27
N GLN A 376 -7.54 15.28 12.58
CA GLN A 376 -6.37 15.40 11.73
C GLN A 376 -6.55 14.60 10.43
N THR A 377 -7.03 13.36 10.50
CA THR A 377 -7.28 12.53 9.32
C THR A 377 -8.23 13.22 8.34
N LEU A 378 -9.37 13.74 8.84
CA LEU A 378 -10.34 14.46 8.00
C LEU A 378 -9.69 15.61 7.23
N LYS A 379 -8.79 16.38 7.86
CA LYS A 379 -8.09 17.49 7.23
C LYS A 379 -7.07 17.02 6.20
N THR A 380 -6.16 16.12 6.58
CA THR A 380 -5.08 15.68 5.68
C THR A 380 -5.62 14.94 4.47
N TYR A 381 -6.56 14.01 4.67
CA TYR A 381 -7.13 13.26 3.56
C TYR A 381 -7.90 14.17 2.61
N SER A 382 -8.72 15.09 3.13
CA SER A 382 -9.47 16.02 2.27
C SER A 382 -8.56 16.91 1.43
N LYS A 383 -7.41 17.33 1.98
CA LYS A 383 -6.43 18.15 1.26
C LYS A 383 -5.88 17.42 0.02
N HIS A 384 -5.51 16.14 0.17
CA HIS A 384 -4.86 15.33 -0.86
C HIS A 384 -5.84 14.56 -1.78
N THR A 385 -7.15 14.55 -1.47
CA THR A 385 -8.18 13.85 -2.26
C THR A 385 -9.35 14.77 -2.63
N PHE A 386 -10.47 14.68 -1.93
CA PHE A 386 -11.65 15.52 -2.09
C PHE A 386 -12.17 15.92 -0.71
N ASP A 387 -12.93 17.02 -0.64
CA ASP A 387 -13.58 17.41 0.62
C ASP A 387 -14.46 16.28 1.14
N TYR A 388 -14.22 15.85 2.39
CA TYR A 388 -15.02 14.82 3.05
C TYR A 388 -16.53 15.09 2.92
N PRO A 389 -17.30 14.22 2.25
CA PRO A 389 -18.66 14.55 1.85
C PRO A 389 -19.69 14.40 2.98
N TYR A 390 -19.42 13.50 3.93
CA TYR A 390 -20.34 13.14 5.01
C TYR A 390 -20.28 14.14 6.19
N HIS A 391 -21.25 14.04 7.09
CA HIS A 391 -21.45 15.00 8.19
C HIS A 391 -20.68 14.65 9.47
N LYS A 392 -20.16 13.42 9.59
CA LYS A 392 -19.37 12.97 10.74
C LYS A 392 -18.44 11.80 10.39
N ALA A 393 -17.41 11.60 11.21
CA ALA A 393 -16.57 10.40 11.26
C ALA A 393 -16.38 9.99 12.73
N ILE A 394 -16.57 8.70 13.02
CA ILE A 394 -16.65 8.15 14.38
C ILE A 394 -15.55 7.12 14.60
N SER A 395 -14.78 7.27 15.68
CA SER A 395 -13.86 6.27 16.20
C SER A 395 -14.45 5.62 17.46
N VAL A 396 -14.54 4.29 17.49
CA VAL A 396 -15.06 3.55 18.64
C VAL A 396 -13.98 2.67 19.24
N HIS A 397 -13.81 2.69 20.56
CA HIS A 397 -12.87 1.82 21.24
C HIS A 397 -13.30 0.35 21.13
N ALA A 398 -12.42 -0.49 20.60
CA ALA A 398 -12.52 -1.96 20.62
C ALA A 398 -11.16 -2.57 20.99
N LYS A 399 -11.09 -3.36 22.08
CA LYS A 399 -9.83 -3.80 22.73
C LYS A 399 -8.70 -4.22 21.80
N ASN A 400 -8.98 -4.98 20.74
CA ASN A 400 -7.99 -5.63 19.89
C ASN A 400 -8.43 -5.69 18.41
N GLN A 401 -9.06 -4.63 17.91
CA GLN A 401 -9.53 -4.52 16.52
C GLN A 401 -9.03 -3.23 15.84
N GLY A 402 -8.88 -3.29 14.53
CA GLY A 402 -8.98 -2.17 13.59
C GLY A 402 -10.01 -2.63 12.56
N MET A 403 -11.05 -1.84 12.29
CA MET A 403 -11.99 -2.13 11.21
C MET A 403 -12.86 -0.92 10.86
N GLU A 404 -13.15 -0.78 9.59
CA GLU A 404 -13.69 0.40 8.93
C GLU A 404 -15.09 0.17 8.35
N TYR A 405 -15.94 1.18 8.46
CA TYR A 405 -17.25 1.25 7.81
C TYR A 405 -17.57 2.71 7.49
N PRO A 406 -18.58 3.01 6.65
CA PRO A 406 -18.90 4.39 6.32
C PRO A 406 -19.24 5.20 7.58
N MET A 407 -18.50 6.29 7.80
CA MET A 407 -18.60 7.22 8.94
C MET A 407 -18.23 6.64 10.31
N ILE A 408 -17.90 5.36 10.45
CA ILE A 408 -17.67 4.73 11.77
C ILE A 408 -16.64 3.60 11.68
N CYS A 409 -15.74 3.53 12.66
CA CYS A 409 -14.72 2.49 12.74
C CYS A 409 -14.42 2.04 14.17
N TRP A 410 -13.80 0.87 14.31
CA TRP A 410 -13.37 0.27 15.57
C TRP A 410 -11.85 0.38 15.69
N ASN A 411 -11.34 0.79 16.85
CA ASN A 411 -9.91 1.00 17.05
C ASN A 411 -9.42 0.43 18.37
N TYR A 412 -8.25 -0.22 18.33
CA TYR A 412 -7.53 -0.67 19.50
C TYR A 412 -6.79 0.46 20.19
N GLY A 413 -6.26 0.16 21.38
CA GLY A 413 -5.44 1.07 22.17
C GLY A 413 -6.06 1.22 23.53
N ARG A 414 -5.58 0.44 24.49
CA ARG A 414 -6.07 0.47 25.86
C ARG A 414 -4.91 0.76 26.82
N PRO A 415 -5.01 1.75 27.70
CA PRO A 415 -4.05 1.92 28.80
C PRO A 415 -4.13 0.76 29.79
N ASN A 416 -3.16 0.70 30.70
CA ASN A 416 -3.22 -0.17 31.86
C ASN A 416 -4.34 0.27 32.81
N GLU A 417 -4.74 -0.59 33.75
CA GLU A 417 -5.82 -0.27 34.71
C GLU A 417 -5.54 0.96 35.59
N ASP A 418 -4.27 1.31 35.78
CA ASP A 418 -3.84 2.50 36.51
C ASP A 418 -3.77 3.77 35.64
N GLY A 419 -4.20 3.67 34.37
CA GLY A 419 -4.17 4.75 33.39
C GLY A 419 -2.83 4.95 32.68
N THR A 420 -1.78 4.20 33.04
CA THR A 420 -0.47 4.31 32.38
C THR A 420 -0.46 3.62 31.01
N TYR A 421 0.35 4.10 30.07
CA TYR A 421 0.53 3.47 28.76
C TYR A 421 1.92 3.73 28.20
N SER A 422 2.36 2.87 27.28
CA SER A 422 3.63 3.04 26.57
C SER A 422 3.47 3.89 25.31
N ASP A 423 4.57 4.47 24.82
CA ASP A 423 4.61 5.13 23.51
C ASP A 423 4.13 4.22 22.37
N ARG A 424 4.43 2.92 22.44
CA ARG A 424 3.95 1.93 21.47
C ARG A 424 2.42 1.87 21.43
N VAL A 425 1.76 1.91 22.59
CA VAL A 425 0.28 1.90 22.68
C VAL A 425 -0.29 3.23 22.21
N LYS A 426 0.33 4.35 22.61
CA LYS A 426 -0.08 5.71 22.19
C LYS A 426 -0.01 5.88 20.67
N TYR A 427 1.16 5.71 20.06
CA TYR A 427 1.33 5.86 18.61
C TYR A 427 0.56 4.77 17.87
N GLY A 428 0.53 3.56 18.42
CA GLY A 428 -0.25 2.48 17.86
C GLY A 428 -1.74 2.81 17.72
N MET A 429 -2.36 3.36 18.76
CA MET A 429 -3.76 3.78 18.76
C MET A 429 -3.99 4.93 17.78
N ILE A 430 -3.17 5.99 17.84
CA ILE A 430 -3.30 7.16 16.96
C ILE A 430 -3.20 6.72 15.49
N SER A 431 -2.22 5.89 15.16
CA SER A 431 -2.01 5.35 13.81
C SER A 431 -3.22 4.57 13.29
N VAL A 432 -3.79 3.67 14.11
CA VAL A 432 -4.98 2.91 13.68
C VAL A 432 -6.19 3.82 13.56
N ILE A 433 -6.44 4.74 14.50
CA ILE A 433 -7.52 5.73 14.30
C ILE A 433 -7.34 6.52 13.01
N ILE A 434 -6.10 6.90 12.66
CA ILE A 434 -5.85 7.59 11.39
C ILE A 434 -6.22 6.70 10.20
N HIS A 435 -5.76 5.44 10.19
CA HIS A 435 -6.03 4.45 9.14
C HIS A 435 -7.53 4.16 9.00
N GLU A 436 -8.20 3.78 10.09
CA GLU A 436 -9.61 3.38 10.04
C GLU A 436 -10.55 4.55 9.71
N VAL A 437 -10.21 5.78 10.12
CA VAL A 437 -10.94 6.97 9.66
C VAL A 437 -10.61 7.27 8.19
N GLY A 438 -9.36 7.04 7.78
CA GLY A 438 -8.87 7.19 6.42
C GLY A 438 -9.64 6.32 5.42
N HIS A 439 -10.04 5.13 5.86
CA HIS A 439 -10.85 4.23 5.05
C HIS A 439 -12.20 4.81 4.61
N ASN A 440 -12.68 5.87 5.26
CA ASN A 440 -13.85 6.58 4.74
C ASN A 440 -13.63 7.11 3.31
N PHE A 441 -12.40 7.44 2.93
CA PHE A 441 -12.03 7.85 1.59
C PHE A 441 -11.78 6.63 0.69
N PHE A 442 -10.94 5.69 1.17
CA PHE A 442 -10.59 4.46 0.47
C PHE A 442 -10.86 3.24 1.37
N PRO A 443 -11.94 2.47 1.22
CA PRO A 443 -12.74 2.37 0.02
C PRO A 443 -14.19 2.85 0.19
N MET A 444 -14.54 3.55 1.28
CA MET A 444 -15.96 3.85 1.54
C MET A 444 -16.56 4.89 0.60
N ILE A 445 -15.74 5.72 -0.05
CA ILE A 445 -16.17 6.69 -1.07
C ILE A 445 -15.58 6.35 -2.43
N VAL A 446 -14.29 6.01 -2.50
CA VAL A 446 -13.66 5.46 -3.71
C VAL A 446 -13.71 3.94 -3.61
N ASN A 447 -14.76 3.34 -4.15
CA ASN A 447 -15.24 2.00 -3.79
C ASN A 447 -14.63 0.91 -4.66
N SER A 448 -13.36 0.58 -4.44
CA SER A 448 -12.67 -0.54 -5.09
C SER A 448 -13.27 -1.90 -4.70
N ASP A 449 -13.03 -2.90 -5.56
CA ASP A 449 -13.30 -4.32 -5.26
C ASP A 449 -12.18 -4.89 -4.38
N GLU A 450 -12.28 -4.65 -3.07
CA GLU A 450 -11.34 -5.13 -2.07
C GLU A 450 -11.23 -6.65 -2.00
N ARG A 451 -12.32 -7.35 -2.33
CA ARG A 451 -12.36 -8.82 -2.39
C ARG A 451 -11.38 -9.34 -3.43
N GLN A 452 -11.12 -8.56 -4.47
CA GLN A 452 -10.17 -8.89 -5.52
C GLN A 452 -8.82 -8.17 -5.37
N TRP A 453 -8.81 -6.91 -4.95
CA TRP A 453 -7.64 -6.02 -4.97
C TRP A 453 -7.41 -5.32 -3.63
N GLY A 454 -7.18 -6.08 -2.55
CA GLY A 454 -7.04 -5.52 -1.19
C GLY A 454 -6.00 -4.39 -1.04
N TRP A 455 -4.99 -4.31 -1.91
CA TRP A 455 -4.03 -3.20 -1.89
C TRP A 455 -4.63 -1.84 -2.28
N MET A 456 -5.70 -1.81 -3.09
CA MET A 456 -6.34 -0.55 -3.48
C MET A 456 -6.99 0.15 -2.28
N ASP A 457 -7.29 -0.62 -1.24
CA ASP A 457 -7.98 -0.15 -0.07
C ASP A 457 -6.88 0.10 0.98
N GLU A 458 -6.14 -0.96 1.31
CA GLU A 458 -5.14 -0.95 2.37
C GLU A 458 -3.86 -0.19 2.01
N GLY A 459 -3.41 -0.27 0.77
CA GLY A 459 -2.18 0.34 0.30
C GLY A 459 -2.34 1.84 0.01
N LEU A 460 -3.46 2.23 -0.62
CA LEU A 460 -3.79 3.64 -0.82
C LEU A 460 -4.04 4.33 0.51
N ASP A 461 -4.77 3.67 1.42
CA ASP A 461 -5.01 4.22 2.75
C ASP A 461 -3.73 4.28 3.58
N THR A 462 -2.89 3.24 3.60
CA THR A 462 -1.60 3.28 4.32
C THR A 462 -0.67 4.39 3.81
N PHE A 463 -0.69 4.70 2.51
CA PHE A 463 0.04 5.85 1.95
C PHE A 463 -0.49 7.17 2.53
N MET A 464 -1.81 7.37 2.52
CA MET A 464 -2.43 8.57 3.08
C MET A 464 -2.29 8.66 4.61
N GLN A 465 -2.33 7.53 5.31
CA GLN A 465 -2.06 7.39 6.73
C GLN A 465 -0.66 7.91 7.04
N TYR A 466 0.37 7.54 6.26
CA TYR A 466 1.72 8.05 6.45
C TYR A 466 1.76 9.58 6.41
N LEU A 467 1.13 10.21 5.40
CA LEU A 467 1.07 11.67 5.30
C LEU A 467 0.34 12.31 6.51
N ALA A 468 -0.79 11.72 6.91
CA ALA A 468 -1.59 12.20 8.04
C ALA A 468 -0.87 12.04 9.39
N GLU A 469 -0.11 10.97 9.58
CA GLU A 469 0.74 10.74 10.75
C GLU A 469 1.86 11.78 10.85
N GLN A 470 2.57 12.05 9.74
CA GLN A 470 3.62 13.06 9.71
C GLN A 470 3.06 14.46 9.99
N GLU A 471 1.89 14.80 9.45
CA GLU A 471 1.21 16.07 9.72
C GLU A 471 0.67 16.13 11.16
N PHE A 472 0.14 15.02 11.70
CA PHE A 472 -0.26 14.91 13.11
C PHE A 472 0.91 15.22 14.04
N GLY A 473 2.07 14.59 13.80
CA GLY A 473 3.28 14.82 14.59
C GLY A 473 3.75 16.27 14.53
N LYS A 474 3.73 16.88 13.34
CA LYS A 474 4.07 18.30 13.15
C LYS A 474 3.12 19.25 13.89
N ASN A 475 1.83 18.93 13.91
CA ASN A 475 0.79 19.76 14.54
C ASN A 475 0.69 19.55 16.06
N ASN A 476 1.21 18.43 16.58
CA ASN A 476 1.17 18.06 17.99
C ASN A 476 2.56 17.59 18.48
N PRO A 477 3.59 18.45 18.43
CA PRO A 477 4.98 18.08 18.76
C PRO A 477 5.13 17.56 20.20
N GLU A 478 4.29 18.01 21.12
CA GLU A 478 4.26 17.54 22.51
C GLU A 478 3.79 16.08 22.64
N VAL A 479 2.96 15.59 21.71
CA VAL A 479 2.47 14.21 21.71
C VAL A 479 3.55 13.24 21.22
N ILE A 480 4.40 13.69 20.29
CA ILE A 480 5.46 12.85 19.68
C ILE A 480 6.84 13.01 20.34
N ALA A 481 7.01 13.99 21.24
CA ALA A 481 8.27 14.22 21.93
C ALA A 481 8.79 12.92 22.60
N PRO A 482 10.12 12.64 22.54
CA PRO A 482 11.18 13.47 21.97
C PRO A 482 11.42 13.29 20.46
N ASN A 483 10.55 12.58 19.74
CA ASN A 483 10.71 12.36 18.31
C ASN A 483 10.49 13.65 17.52
N GLU A 484 11.31 13.89 16.49
CA GLU A 484 11.14 15.02 15.56
C GLU A 484 10.09 14.73 14.47
N LYS A 485 9.89 13.45 14.16
CA LYS A 485 8.91 12.95 13.19
C LYS A 485 8.01 11.92 13.86
N TYR A 486 6.78 11.79 13.37
CA TYR A 486 5.90 10.73 13.86
C TYR A 486 6.54 9.36 13.53
N PRO A 487 6.62 8.42 14.49
CA PRO A 487 7.27 7.14 14.29
C PRO A 487 6.36 6.16 13.53
N SER A 488 6.04 6.49 12.28
CA SER A 488 5.19 5.68 11.39
C SER A 488 5.73 4.25 11.27
N ARG A 489 4.87 3.26 11.14
CA ARG A 489 5.32 1.85 11.02
C ARG A 489 5.53 1.38 9.58
N ARG A 490 5.00 2.14 8.62
CA ARG A 490 5.05 1.86 7.17
C ARG A 490 5.31 3.18 6.42
N GLY A 491 5.55 3.09 5.12
CA GLY A 491 5.68 4.22 4.21
C GLY A 491 7.12 4.57 3.83
N GLU A 492 8.05 4.62 4.78
CA GLU A 492 9.46 4.89 4.47
C GLU A 492 10.12 3.72 3.73
N ALA A 493 10.91 4.03 2.71
CA ALA A 493 11.61 3.06 1.86
C ALA A 493 12.38 1.99 2.64
N ALA A 494 13.15 2.38 3.65
CA ALA A 494 13.93 1.43 4.46
C ALA A 494 13.06 0.39 5.21
N LYS A 495 11.78 0.66 5.46
CA LYS A 495 10.91 -0.24 6.26
C LYS A 495 10.40 -1.45 5.47
N ILE A 496 10.42 -1.40 4.14
CA ILE A 496 10.00 -2.54 3.31
C ILE A 496 11.14 -3.50 2.98
N VAL A 497 12.40 -3.07 3.14
CA VAL A 497 13.59 -3.85 2.80
C VAL A 497 13.59 -5.27 3.40
N PRO A 498 13.29 -5.49 4.71
CA PRO A 498 13.29 -6.85 5.26
C PRO A 498 12.29 -7.80 4.60
N TYR A 499 11.18 -7.27 4.07
CA TYR A 499 10.21 -8.07 3.32
C TYR A 499 10.71 -8.36 1.91
N MET A 500 11.23 -7.35 1.20
CA MET A 500 11.71 -7.51 -0.19
C MET A 500 12.97 -8.37 -0.30
N ALA A 501 13.83 -8.34 0.72
CA ALA A 501 15.00 -9.21 0.85
C ALA A 501 14.67 -10.65 1.30
N GLY A 502 13.40 -10.93 1.60
CA GLY A 502 12.94 -12.23 2.07
C GLY A 502 12.98 -13.31 1.00
N ASP A 503 12.65 -14.54 1.40
CA ASP A 503 12.53 -15.66 0.47
C ASP A 503 11.40 -15.42 -0.53
N GLN A 504 11.78 -15.26 -1.80
CA GLN A 504 10.89 -14.99 -2.92
C GLN A 504 9.82 -16.08 -3.11
N SER A 505 10.05 -17.29 -2.60
CA SER A 505 9.08 -18.38 -2.63
C SER A 505 7.85 -18.13 -1.74
N TYR A 506 7.94 -17.17 -0.81
CA TYR A 506 6.89 -16.80 0.16
C TYR A 506 6.48 -15.33 0.05
N ILE A 507 6.68 -14.74 -1.13
CA ILE A 507 6.30 -13.37 -1.46
C ILE A 507 5.36 -13.43 -2.67
N SER A 508 4.29 -12.64 -2.62
CA SER A 508 3.33 -12.50 -3.72
C SER A 508 3.46 -11.11 -4.33
N PRO A 509 3.26 -10.92 -5.65
CA PRO A 509 3.08 -9.60 -6.24
C PRO A 509 1.92 -8.83 -5.59
N ILE A 510 1.95 -7.50 -5.58
CA ILE A 510 0.86 -6.67 -5.04
C ILE A 510 -0.46 -6.96 -5.77
N MET A 511 -0.39 -7.21 -7.08
CA MET A 511 -1.52 -7.61 -7.93
C MET A 511 -1.93 -9.08 -7.70
N SER A 512 -2.13 -9.47 -6.44
CA SER A 512 -2.62 -10.79 -6.03
C SER A 512 -3.92 -10.66 -5.24
N ASN A 513 -4.84 -11.60 -5.44
CA ASN A 513 -6.04 -11.68 -4.60
C ASN A 513 -5.64 -11.92 -3.13
N PRO A 514 -6.20 -11.18 -2.14
CA PRO A 514 -5.84 -11.31 -0.72
C PRO A 514 -5.93 -12.74 -0.15
N GLU A 515 -6.80 -13.58 -0.72
CA GLU A 515 -6.95 -14.97 -0.30
C GLU A 515 -5.77 -15.86 -0.68
N ASN A 516 -4.93 -15.43 -1.62
CA ASN A 516 -3.78 -16.18 -2.14
C ASN A 516 -2.42 -15.62 -1.68
N VAL A 517 -2.42 -14.59 -0.83
CA VAL A 517 -1.21 -13.90 -0.39
C VAL A 517 -0.61 -14.58 0.84
N TYR A 518 0.69 -14.86 0.82
CA TYR A 518 1.39 -15.47 1.97
C TYR A 518 1.51 -14.54 3.17
N GLN A 519 1.75 -13.25 2.91
CA GLN A 519 2.03 -12.23 3.93
C GLN A 519 1.21 -10.97 3.62
N LEU A 520 -0.05 -10.94 4.07
CA LEU A 520 -0.99 -9.86 3.74
C LEU A 520 -0.51 -8.48 4.21
N GLY A 521 0.05 -8.40 5.42
CA GLY A 521 0.49 -7.13 6.02
C GLY A 521 1.51 -6.35 5.16
N PRO A 522 2.59 -6.97 4.67
CA PRO A 522 3.49 -6.32 3.71
C PRO A 522 2.90 -6.17 2.30
N ASN A 523 2.16 -7.15 1.79
CA ASN A 523 1.69 -7.16 0.40
C ASN A 523 0.55 -6.15 0.13
N ALA A 524 -0.48 -6.11 0.99
CA ALA A 524 -1.63 -5.23 0.81
C ALA A 524 -1.39 -3.82 1.36
N TYR A 525 -0.51 -3.63 2.34
CA TYR A 525 -0.30 -2.34 2.99
C TYR A 525 1.12 -1.78 2.77
N GLY A 526 2.14 -2.53 3.21
CA GLY A 526 3.50 -2.00 3.37
C GLY A 526 4.19 -1.68 2.04
N LYS A 527 4.26 -2.66 1.13
CA LYS A 527 4.88 -2.52 -0.19
C LYS A 527 4.16 -1.48 -1.06
N PRO A 528 2.82 -1.49 -1.22
CA PRO A 528 2.14 -0.47 -2.02
C PRO A 528 2.30 0.94 -1.44
N ALA A 529 2.17 1.14 -0.13
CA ALA A 529 2.38 2.46 0.46
C ALA A 529 3.81 2.97 0.30
N THR A 530 4.80 2.07 0.43
CA THR A 530 6.21 2.40 0.21
C THR A 530 6.49 2.73 -1.25
N ALA A 531 5.89 1.97 -2.19
CA ALA A 531 5.97 2.27 -3.60
C ALA A 531 5.39 3.68 -3.89
N LEU A 532 4.20 4.00 -3.39
CA LEU A 532 3.60 5.31 -3.60
C LEU A 532 4.41 6.46 -2.98
N ASN A 533 5.02 6.25 -1.81
CA ASN A 533 5.94 7.23 -1.23
C ASN A 533 7.21 7.40 -2.07
N ILE A 534 7.85 6.32 -2.53
CA ILE A 534 9.02 6.41 -3.41
C ILE A 534 8.65 7.12 -4.73
N LEU A 535 7.46 6.81 -5.27
CA LEU A 535 6.96 7.44 -6.47
C LEU A 535 6.77 8.95 -6.27
N ARG A 536 6.19 9.36 -5.13
CA ARG A 536 5.98 10.76 -4.74
C ARG A 536 7.29 11.51 -4.44
N GLU A 537 8.14 10.96 -3.58
CA GLU A 537 9.33 11.65 -3.06
C GLU A 537 10.52 11.60 -4.01
N THR A 538 10.68 10.48 -4.73
CA THR A 538 11.93 10.17 -5.46
C THR A 538 11.77 10.23 -6.97
N VAL A 539 10.62 9.82 -7.52
CA VAL A 539 10.45 9.65 -8.97
C VAL A 539 9.72 10.83 -9.62
N MET A 540 8.55 11.22 -9.10
CA MET A 540 7.69 12.25 -9.69
C MET A 540 7.83 13.62 -9.02
N GLY A 541 8.14 13.65 -7.73
CA GLY A 541 8.01 14.84 -6.89
C GLY A 541 6.57 15.08 -6.42
N GLU A 542 6.44 15.81 -5.30
CA GLU A 542 5.16 16.03 -4.62
C GLU A 542 4.08 16.66 -5.52
N GLU A 543 4.45 17.65 -6.34
CA GLU A 543 3.48 18.43 -7.13
C GLU A 543 2.75 17.56 -8.18
N LEU A 544 3.52 16.80 -8.98
CA LEU A 544 2.95 15.92 -10.01
C LEU A 544 2.18 14.76 -9.39
N PHE A 545 2.75 14.14 -8.34
CA PHE A 545 2.09 13.03 -7.67
C PHE A 545 0.79 13.47 -6.99
N ASP A 546 0.81 14.53 -6.17
CA ASP A 546 -0.36 14.98 -5.41
C ASP A 546 -1.47 15.43 -6.37
N HIS A 547 -1.13 16.07 -7.50
CA HIS A 547 -2.11 16.40 -8.53
C HIS A 547 -2.76 15.15 -9.16
N ALA A 548 -1.96 14.15 -9.51
CA ALA A 548 -2.43 12.94 -10.16
C ALA A 548 -3.26 12.05 -9.22
N PHE A 549 -2.79 11.86 -7.98
CA PHE A 549 -3.50 11.10 -6.94
C PHE A 549 -4.84 11.76 -6.59
N LYS A 550 -4.85 13.10 -6.45
CA LYS A 550 -6.07 13.87 -6.24
C LYS A 550 -7.05 13.73 -7.40
N THR A 551 -6.54 13.76 -8.63
CA THR A 551 -7.35 13.57 -9.85
C THR A 551 -8.00 12.19 -9.88
N TYR A 552 -7.26 11.13 -9.51
CA TYR A 552 -7.81 9.78 -9.37
C TYR A 552 -8.95 9.75 -8.35
N ALA A 553 -8.70 10.24 -7.13
CA ALA A 553 -9.69 10.25 -6.07
C ALA A 553 -10.96 11.01 -6.49
N GLN A 554 -10.84 12.12 -7.20
CA GLN A 554 -11.97 12.91 -7.69
C GLN A 554 -12.75 12.22 -8.82
N ARG A 555 -12.06 11.58 -9.78
CA ARG A 555 -12.70 10.81 -10.87
C ARG A 555 -13.58 9.70 -10.31
N TRP A 556 -13.06 8.99 -9.30
CA TRP A 556 -13.66 7.77 -8.74
C TRP A 556 -14.41 7.98 -7.44
N MET A 557 -14.56 9.22 -6.97
CA MET A 557 -15.44 9.56 -5.85
C MET A 557 -16.86 9.05 -6.13
N PHE A 558 -17.38 8.24 -5.21
CA PHE A 558 -18.66 7.53 -5.28
C PHE A 558 -18.81 6.57 -6.46
N LYS A 559 -17.71 5.91 -6.87
CA LYS A 559 -17.65 4.95 -7.98
C LYS A 559 -16.71 3.77 -7.68
N HIS A 560 -16.67 2.79 -8.59
CA HIS A 560 -15.88 1.56 -8.46
C HIS A 560 -14.66 1.49 -9.41
N PRO A 561 -13.48 1.98 -8.99
CA PRO A 561 -12.26 1.88 -9.78
C PRO A 561 -11.66 0.46 -9.76
N THR A 562 -10.89 0.16 -10.81
CA THR A 562 -9.94 -0.96 -10.87
C THR A 562 -8.49 -0.46 -10.71
N PRO A 563 -7.51 -1.35 -10.50
CA PRO A 563 -6.09 -0.99 -10.51
C PRO A 563 -5.66 -0.22 -11.75
N GLU A 564 -6.16 -0.62 -12.93
CA GLU A 564 -5.82 0.02 -14.20
C GLU A 564 -6.30 1.47 -14.27
N ASP A 565 -7.46 1.78 -13.68
CA ASP A 565 -7.98 3.15 -13.64
C ASP A 565 -7.10 4.08 -12.79
N PHE A 566 -6.53 3.53 -11.72
CA PHE A 566 -5.52 4.21 -10.91
C PHE A 566 -4.24 4.44 -11.72
N PHE A 567 -3.65 3.38 -12.29
CA PHE A 567 -2.40 3.48 -13.06
C PHE A 567 -2.51 4.46 -14.23
N ARG A 568 -3.58 4.35 -15.03
CA ARG A 568 -3.84 5.25 -16.15
C ARG A 568 -4.05 6.69 -15.71
N THR A 569 -4.75 6.93 -14.58
CA THR A 569 -4.94 8.29 -14.07
C THR A 569 -3.61 8.89 -13.59
N MET A 570 -2.77 8.09 -12.93
CA MET A 570 -1.47 8.56 -12.46
C MET A 570 -0.59 9.02 -13.63
N GLU A 571 -0.56 8.30 -14.74
CA GLU A 571 0.19 8.67 -15.95
C GLU A 571 -0.45 9.85 -16.71
N ASP A 572 -1.77 9.80 -16.95
CA ASP A 572 -2.53 10.82 -17.68
C ASP A 572 -2.42 12.21 -17.04
N ALA A 573 -2.57 12.28 -15.71
CA ALA A 573 -2.57 13.54 -14.99
C ALA A 573 -1.15 14.09 -14.72
N SER A 574 -0.11 13.27 -14.84
CA SER A 574 1.27 13.68 -14.55
C SER A 574 2.16 13.85 -15.79
N ALA A 575 1.76 13.24 -16.93
CA ALA A 575 2.59 13.11 -18.12
C ALA A 575 3.93 12.38 -17.88
N VAL A 576 3.95 11.44 -16.92
CA VAL A 576 5.09 10.57 -16.63
C VAL A 576 4.77 9.14 -17.09
N ASP A 577 5.69 8.49 -17.81
CA ASP A 577 5.61 7.06 -18.15
C ASP A 577 6.01 6.23 -16.93
N LEU A 578 5.07 5.47 -16.39
CA LEU A 578 5.20 4.70 -15.15
C LEU A 578 5.05 3.20 -15.38
N ASP A 579 4.96 2.73 -16.63
CA ASP A 579 4.80 1.30 -16.95
C ASP A 579 5.94 0.45 -16.36
N TRP A 580 7.18 0.95 -16.38
CA TRP A 580 8.32 0.29 -15.75
C TRP A 580 8.18 0.20 -14.22
N TYR A 581 7.58 1.23 -13.61
CA TYR A 581 7.38 1.34 -12.18
C TYR A 581 6.29 0.38 -11.70
N TRP A 582 5.13 0.41 -12.35
CA TRP A 582 4.01 -0.50 -12.07
C TRP A 582 4.41 -1.95 -12.27
N ARG A 583 5.12 -2.26 -13.35
CA ARG A 583 5.65 -3.61 -13.60
C ARG A 583 6.52 -4.10 -12.45
N GLY A 584 7.54 -3.34 -12.08
CA GLY A 584 8.48 -3.73 -11.02
C GLY A 584 7.79 -3.87 -9.66
N TRP A 585 7.08 -2.84 -9.21
CA TRP A 585 6.53 -2.80 -7.86
C TRP A 585 5.28 -3.64 -7.67
N PHE A 586 4.37 -3.66 -8.66
CA PHE A 586 3.02 -4.22 -8.50
C PHE A 586 2.84 -5.60 -9.10
N TYR A 587 3.41 -5.85 -10.29
CA TYR A 587 3.22 -7.10 -11.03
C TYR A 587 4.31 -8.16 -10.76
N THR A 588 5.39 -7.82 -10.04
CA THR A 588 6.46 -8.75 -9.72
C THR A 588 6.81 -8.77 -8.24
N THR A 589 7.58 -9.79 -7.84
CA THR A 589 8.22 -9.87 -6.53
C THR A 589 9.67 -9.35 -6.55
N ASP A 590 10.11 -8.78 -7.69
CA ASP A 590 11.46 -8.21 -7.84
C ASP A 590 11.76 -7.19 -6.72
N TYR A 591 13.04 -6.94 -6.51
CA TYR A 591 13.57 -5.99 -5.53
C TYR A 591 14.51 -4.97 -6.17
N VAL A 592 14.81 -3.92 -5.42
CA VAL A 592 15.81 -2.89 -5.78
C VAL A 592 17.15 -3.29 -5.18
N ASP A 593 18.19 -3.28 -6.00
CA ASP A 593 19.60 -3.44 -5.62
C ASP A 593 20.43 -2.77 -6.71
N ILE A 594 21.17 -1.70 -6.35
CA ILE A 594 22.01 -0.89 -7.23
C ILE A 594 23.37 -0.61 -6.57
N GLY A 595 24.43 -1.05 -7.23
CA GLY A 595 25.79 -0.97 -6.71
C GLY A 595 26.75 -0.11 -7.52
N VAL A 596 27.92 0.15 -6.92
CA VAL A 596 29.11 0.65 -7.63
C VAL A 596 29.99 -0.54 -7.98
N LYS A 597 29.84 -1.05 -9.21
CA LYS A 597 30.63 -2.18 -9.71
C LYS A 597 32.12 -1.86 -9.86
N GLY A 598 32.48 -0.66 -10.31
CA GLY A 598 33.88 -0.29 -10.50
C GLY A 598 34.12 1.16 -10.91
N VAL A 599 35.32 1.63 -10.62
CA VAL A 599 35.79 2.98 -11.01
C VAL A 599 37.15 2.85 -11.68
N LYS A 600 37.25 3.36 -12.90
CA LYS A 600 38.49 3.46 -13.65
C LYS A 600 38.89 4.93 -13.77
N LYS A 601 40.16 5.22 -13.53
CA LYS A 601 40.72 6.57 -13.66
C LYS A 601 41.47 6.69 -14.99
N TYR A 602 41.28 7.81 -15.67
CA TYR A 602 41.89 8.10 -16.96
C TYR A 602 42.64 9.44 -16.93
N TYR A 603 43.66 9.52 -17.77
CA TYR A 603 44.43 10.73 -18.01
C TYR A 603 44.50 11.04 -19.51
N VAL A 604 44.44 12.32 -19.87
CA VAL A 604 44.55 12.74 -21.27
C VAL A 604 45.96 12.46 -21.77
N SER A 605 46.04 11.83 -22.93
CA SER A 605 47.27 11.45 -23.62
C SER A 605 47.29 11.99 -25.05
N ASN A 606 48.48 12.30 -25.56
CA ASN A 606 48.72 12.60 -26.97
C ASN A 606 49.04 11.36 -27.81
N LYS A 607 49.12 10.17 -27.20
CA LYS A 607 49.41 8.92 -27.91
C LYS A 607 48.16 8.05 -28.03
N PRO A 608 47.95 7.40 -29.18
CA PRO A 608 46.91 6.39 -29.33
C PRO A 608 47.01 5.31 -28.23
N THR A 609 45.86 4.87 -27.71
CA THR A 609 45.79 3.71 -26.80
C THR A 609 46.02 2.41 -27.57
N LYS A 610 46.37 1.31 -26.88
CA LYS A 610 46.47 -0.03 -27.49
C LYS A 610 45.21 -0.44 -28.25
N GLU A 611 44.04 -0.07 -27.72
CA GLU A 611 42.76 -0.31 -28.39
C GLU A 611 42.65 0.48 -29.69
N MET A 612 43.08 1.74 -29.69
CA MET A 612 43.09 2.55 -30.91
C MET A 612 44.12 2.07 -31.93
N GLU A 613 45.31 1.63 -31.49
CA GLU A 613 46.31 1.00 -32.34
C GLU A 613 45.74 -0.25 -33.03
N LYS A 614 45.01 -1.09 -32.29
CA LYS A 614 44.32 -2.26 -32.83
C LYS A 614 43.22 -1.85 -33.82
N TYR A 615 42.39 -0.86 -33.48
CA TYR A 615 41.35 -0.36 -34.38
C TYR A 615 41.94 0.13 -35.71
N MET A 616 43.06 0.85 -35.64
CA MET A 616 43.79 1.29 -36.83
C MET A 616 44.31 0.11 -37.64
N ALA A 617 44.93 -0.88 -36.99
CA ALA A 617 45.46 -2.08 -37.64
C ALA A 617 44.35 -2.91 -38.33
N ASP A 618 43.24 -3.19 -37.63
CA ASP A 618 42.11 -3.98 -38.13
C ASP A 618 41.43 -3.33 -39.34
N ARG A 619 41.59 -2.01 -39.50
CA ARG A 619 41.02 -1.21 -40.60
C ARG A 619 42.07 -0.73 -41.59
N ASN A 620 43.32 -1.14 -41.42
CA ASN A 620 44.46 -0.72 -42.24
C ASN A 620 44.58 0.81 -42.36
N LEU A 621 44.36 1.51 -41.25
CA LEU A 621 44.51 2.95 -41.08
C LEU A 621 45.84 3.26 -40.36
N THR A 622 46.38 4.45 -40.60
CA THR A 622 47.48 5.03 -39.82
C THR A 622 47.00 6.27 -39.08
N GLU A 623 47.78 6.79 -38.11
CA GLU A 623 47.42 8.02 -37.39
C GLU A 623 47.28 9.23 -38.35
N ALA A 624 48.04 9.26 -39.45
CA ALA A 624 47.94 10.30 -40.47
C ALA A 624 46.63 10.25 -41.28
N ASP A 625 45.92 9.11 -41.27
CA ASP A 625 44.62 8.95 -41.93
C ASP A 625 43.46 9.42 -41.04
N LEU A 626 43.74 9.78 -39.78
CA LEU A 626 42.76 10.21 -38.79
C LEU A 626 42.81 11.73 -38.57
N PRO A 627 41.69 12.36 -38.18
CA PRO A 627 41.71 13.74 -37.71
C PRO A 627 42.56 13.88 -36.42
N PRO A 628 42.91 15.11 -35.98
CA PRO A 628 43.57 15.31 -34.69
C PRO A 628 42.69 14.79 -33.55
N LEU A 629 43.10 13.67 -32.93
CA LEU A 629 42.37 13.02 -31.85
C LEU A 629 42.98 13.33 -30.47
N VAL A 630 42.17 13.16 -29.44
CA VAL A 630 42.58 13.21 -28.03
C VAL A 630 42.30 11.83 -27.43
N TYR A 631 43.27 11.28 -26.70
CA TYR A 631 43.18 9.95 -26.14
C TYR A 631 43.07 10.00 -24.62
N LEU A 632 42.47 8.97 -24.04
CA LEU A 632 42.37 8.77 -22.59
C LEU A 632 43.09 7.47 -22.23
N ALA A 633 44.17 7.58 -21.47
CA ALA A 633 44.93 6.45 -20.95
C ALA A 633 44.42 6.04 -19.57
N GLU A 634 44.02 4.78 -19.40
CA GLU A 634 43.57 4.21 -18.12
C GLU A 634 44.76 4.04 -17.16
N GLU A 635 44.64 4.51 -15.92
CA GLU A 635 45.73 4.55 -14.91
C GLU A 635 46.42 3.20 -14.69
N ASP A 636 45.65 2.11 -14.70
CA ASP A 636 46.13 0.75 -14.43
C ASP A 636 46.48 -0.02 -15.72
N SER A 637 46.56 0.66 -16.87
CA SER A 637 46.87 0.04 -18.17
C SER A 637 48.29 0.35 -18.66
N GLU A 638 48.73 -0.37 -19.69
CA GLU A 638 50.01 -0.10 -20.38
C GLU A 638 50.03 1.25 -21.11
N ASP A 639 48.87 1.87 -21.34
CA ASP A 639 48.75 3.17 -22.00
C ASP A 639 49.10 4.34 -21.06
N PHE A 640 49.17 4.09 -19.75
CA PHE A 640 49.43 5.13 -18.76
C PHE A 640 50.93 5.43 -18.57
N SER A 641 51.25 6.73 -18.51
CA SER A 641 52.55 7.24 -18.10
C SER A 641 52.42 8.09 -16.82
N PRO A 642 53.26 7.88 -15.79
CA PRO A 642 53.27 8.70 -14.57
C PRO A 642 53.37 10.21 -14.83
N GLU A 643 53.93 10.62 -15.96
CA GLU A 643 54.07 12.03 -16.35
C GLU A 643 52.74 12.72 -16.67
N LEU A 644 51.64 11.96 -16.85
CA LEU A 644 50.31 12.51 -17.12
C LEU A 644 49.59 12.97 -15.83
N LYS A 645 50.04 12.52 -14.65
CA LYS A 645 49.36 12.80 -13.38
C LYS A 645 49.32 14.29 -13.04
N GLY A 646 48.12 14.79 -12.73
CA GLY A 646 47.88 16.15 -12.25
C GLY A 646 48.04 17.24 -13.32
N LYS A 647 48.33 16.88 -14.57
CA LYS A 647 48.40 17.79 -15.70
C LYS A 647 47.02 18.05 -16.28
N SER A 648 46.85 19.25 -16.81
CA SER A 648 45.66 19.64 -17.56
C SER A 648 45.65 19.02 -18.97
N PRO A 649 44.48 18.84 -19.60
CA PRO A 649 44.37 18.27 -20.94
C PRO A 649 45.22 18.97 -22.01
N THR A 650 45.37 20.30 -21.95
CA THR A 650 46.20 21.04 -22.94
C THR A 650 47.70 20.92 -22.68
N GLU A 651 48.11 20.55 -21.47
CA GLU A 651 49.51 20.24 -21.15
C GLU A 651 49.94 18.87 -21.68
N THR A 652 49.00 17.93 -21.87
CA THR A 652 49.31 16.56 -22.29
C THR A 652 48.88 16.25 -23.73
N SER A 653 47.90 16.94 -24.29
CA SER A 653 47.45 16.76 -25.67
C SER A 653 47.79 17.98 -26.55
N GLN A 654 48.76 17.78 -27.45
CA GLN A 654 49.13 18.79 -28.45
C GLN A 654 47.96 19.09 -29.40
N ASN A 655 47.27 18.05 -29.88
CA ASN A 655 46.10 18.20 -30.77
C ASN A 655 45.01 19.07 -30.13
N LEU A 656 44.72 18.87 -28.84
CA LEU A 656 43.73 19.67 -28.12
C LEU A 656 44.20 21.13 -27.97
N LYS A 657 45.47 21.32 -27.61
CA LYS A 657 46.06 22.66 -27.43
C LYS A 657 46.01 23.46 -28.73
N GLU A 658 46.43 22.86 -29.84
CA GLU A 658 46.38 23.49 -31.17
C GLU A 658 44.94 23.81 -31.57
N PHE A 659 44.02 22.86 -31.39
CA PHE A 659 42.59 23.09 -31.65
C PHE A 659 42.04 24.30 -30.87
N MET A 660 42.35 24.41 -29.58
CA MET A 660 41.92 25.54 -28.75
C MET A 660 42.55 26.87 -29.17
N MET A 661 43.82 26.86 -29.61
CA MET A 661 44.50 28.07 -30.07
C MET A 661 43.96 28.57 -31.41
N ASP A 662 43.60 27.66 -32.31
CA ASP A 662 43.13 27.99 -33.66
C ASP A 662 41.64 28.35 -33.71
N ASN A 663 40.83 27.81 -32.78
CA ASN A 663 39.37 27.93 -32.83
C ASN A 663 38.75 28.79 -31.73
N MET A 664 39.50 29.18 -30.69
CA MET A 664 38.99 30.01 -29.58
C MET A 664 39.80 31.29 -29.45
N ASN A 665 39.15 32.40 -29.08
CA ASN A 665 39.83 33.65 -28.76
C ASN A 665 40.36 33.67 -27.31
N GLU A 666 41.13 34.70 -26.94
CA GLU A 666 41.77 34.78 -25.63
C GLU A 666 40.77 34.83 -24.46
N ALA A 667 39.65 35.53 -24.63
CA ALA A 667 38.61 35.63 -23.60
C ALA A 667 37.87 34.29 -23.43
N GLU A 668 37.63 33.56 -24.52
CA GLU A 668 37.03 32.23 -24.50
C GLU A 668 37.94 31.21 -23.82
N ARG A 669 39.24 31.19 -24.15
CA ARG A 669 40.22 30.30 -23.51
C ARG A 669 40.35 30.56 -22.01
N ALA A 670 40.31 31.81 -21.58
CA ALA A 670 40.38 32.18 -20.16
C ALA A 670 39.19 31.66 -19.32
N GLN A 671 38.08 31.28 -19.97
CA GLN A 671 36.90 30.71 -19.30
C GLN A 671 36.84 29.18 -19.37
N VAL A 672 37.75 28.53 -20.10
CA VAL A 672 37.78 27.07 -20.21
C VAL A 672 38.21 26.46 -18.87
N LYS A 673 37.37 25.57 -18.35
CA LYS A 673 37.74 24.70 -17.24
C LYS A 673 38.42 23.46 -17.80
N GLU A 674 39.60 23.16 -17.29
CA GLU A 674 40.41 22.05 -17.73
C GLU A 674 40.39 20.92 -16.68
N PRO A 675 39.50 19.92 -16.85
CA PRO A 675 39.40 18.82 -15.89
C PRO A 675 40.70 18.01 -15.86
N LYS A 676 41.21 17.78 -14.66
CA LYS A 676 42.48 17.06 -14.42
C LYS A 676 42.28 15.57 -14.18
N TYR A 677 41.04 15.18 -13.85
CA TYR A 677 40.70 13.82 -13.50
C TYR A 677 39.49 13.37 -14.33
N PHE A 678 39.63 12.21 -14.94
CA PHE A 678 38.59 11.58 -15.73
C PHE A 678 38.30 10.21 -15.12
N TYR A 679 37.03 9.91 -14.87
CA TYR A 679 36.62 8.65 -14.26
C TYR A 679 35.56 7.98 -15.13
N GLU A 680 35.71 6.69 -15.42
CA GLU A 680 34.61 5.83 -15.88
C GLU A 680 34.11 5.06 -14.66
N ILE A 681 32.86 5.31 -14.28
CA ILE A 681 32.20 4.67 -13.16
C ILE A 681 31.18 3.69 -13.75
N THR A 682 31.31 2.42 -13.39
CA THR A 682 30.35 1.37 -13.74
C THR A 682 29.44 1.15 -12.55
N PHE A 683 28.14 1.34 -12.75
CA PHE A 683 27.09 0.96 -11.82
C PHE A 683 26.41 -0.31 -12.33
N ASP A 684 26.09 -1.21 -11.43
CA ASP A 684 25.31 -2.41 -11.69
C ASP A 684 23.97 -2.36 -10.97
N LYS A 685 23.00 -3.10 -11.49
CA LYS A 685 21.67 -3.27 -10.91
C LYS A 685 21.37 -4.76 -10.80
N PRO A 686 21.89 -5.46 -9.77
CA PRO A 686 21.55 -6.86 -9.53
C PRO A 686 20.05 -7.06 -9.30
N GLY A 687 19.35 -6.03 -8.82
CA GLY A 687 17.90 -6.03 -8.61
C GLY A 687 17.07 -5.98 -9.89
N GLY A 688 15.86 -6.51 -9.83
CA GLY A 688 14.93 -6.57 -10.97
C GLY A 688 14.12 -5.30 -11.21
N ILE A 689 14.08 -4.37 -10.25
CA ILE A 689 13.32 -3.11 -10.34
C ILE A 689 14.26 -1.95 -10.75
N PRO A 690 14.10 -1.36 -11.95
CA PRO A 690 14.78 -0.13 -12.32
C PRO A 690 14.40 1.00 -11.36
N MET A 691 15.35 1.86 -10.98
CA MET A 691 15.12 3.04 -10.14
C MET A 691 16.01 4.21 -10.59
N PRO A 692 15.69 5.47 -10.24
CA PRO A 692 16.63 6.57 -10.39
C PRO A 692 17.96 6.25 -9.72
N LEU A 693 19.07 6.52 -10.41
CA LEU A 693 20.41 6.33 -9.85
C LEU A 693 20.80 7.61 -9.10
N ILE A 694 20.64 7.60 -7.78
CA ILE A 694 20.98 8.70 -6.87
C ILE A 694 22.41 8.50 -6.38
N VAL A 695 23.30 9.44 -6.65
CA VAL A 695 24.74 9.30 -6.36
C VAL A 695 25.27 10.54 -5.65
N GLU A 696 25.94 10.31 -4.51
CA GLU A 696 26.79 11.31 -3.88
C GLU A 696 28.26 11.05 -4.24
N TYR A 697 28.90 12.05 -4.83
CA TYR A 697 30.33 12.09 -5.10
C TYR A 697 31.03 12.90 -4.03
N THR A 698 32.11 12.36 -3.45
CA THR A 698 32.97 13.04 -2.48
C THR A 698 34.33 13.30 -3.08
N TYR A 699 34.80 14.55 -2.98
CA TYR A 699 36.10 14.98 -3.50
C TYR A 699 37.16 15.13 -2.40
N ALA A 700 38.43 15.05 -2.78
CA ALA A 700 39.58 15.13 -1.86
C ALA A 700 39.65 16.45 -1.06
N ASP A 701 39.01 17.51 -1.55
CA ASP A 701 38.92 18.80 -0.85
C ASP A 701 37.79 18.86 0.20
N GLY A 702 37.06 17.76 0.40
CA GLY A 702 35.95 17.62 1.34
C GLY A 702 34.60 18.10 0.81
N THR A 703 34.53 18.58 -0.44
CA THR A 703 33.24 18.94 -1.07
C THR A 703 32.49 17.72 -1.58
N THR A 704 31.16 17.81 -1.62
CA THR A 704 30.29 16.77 -2.20
C THR A 704 29.43 17.30 -3.35
N GLU A 705 29.09 16.42 -4.28
CA GLU A 705 28.14 16.67 -5.37
C GLU A 705 27.09 15.56 -5.37
N ASN A 706 25.81 15.92 -5.38
CA ASN A 706 24.70 14.98 -5.48
C ASN A 706 24.12 15.03 -6.89
N VAL A 707 24.05 13.89 -7.55
CA VAL A 707 23.49 13.75 -8.90
C VAL A 707 22.44 12.65 -8.90
N THR A 708 21.24 12.96 -9.40
CA THR A 708 20.20 11.98 -9.65
C THR A 708 20.06 11.77 -11.15
N TYR A 709 20.31 10.55 -11.61
CA TYR A 709 20.04 10.15 -12.98
C TYR A 709 18.64 9.52 -13.06
N PRO A 710 17.90 9.76 -14.15
CA PRO A 710 16.56 9.23 -14.30
C PRO A 710 16.60 7.70 -14.51
N PRO A 711 15.52 6.96 -14.18
CA PRO A 711 15.49 5.50 -14.25
C PRO A 711 15.76 4.96 -15.66
N GLU A 712 15.48 5.74 -16.70
CA GLU A 712 15.76 5.42 -18.11
C GLU A 712 17.25 5.19 -18.41
N ILE A 713 18.14 5.52 -17.49
CA ILE A 713 19.56 5.15 -17.57
C ILE A 713 19.76 3.65 -17.82
N TRP A 714 18.85 2.80 -17.33
CA TRP A 714 18.87 1.33 -17.46
C TRP A 714 18.24 0.81 -18.78
N ARG A 715 17.56 1.64 -19.59
CA ARG A 715 16.71 1.15 -20.70
C ARG A 715 17.42 0.39 -21.82
N LYS A 716 18.71 0.68 -22.05
CA LYS A 716 19.52 0.07 -23.12
C LYS A 716 20.36 -1.09 -22.59
N ASN A 717 20.59 -1.12 -21.28
CA ASN A 717 21.26 -2.20 -20.58
C ASN A 717 20.73 -2.21 -19.14
N ASP A 718 19.85 -3.17 -18.85
CA ASP A 718 19.18 -3.26 -17.56
C ASP A 718 20.11 -3.75 -16.44
N ALA A 719 21.22 -4.40 -16.79
CA ALA A 719 22.15 -4.93 -15.82
C ALA A 719 23.17 -3.89 -15.36
N GLU A 720 23.71 -3.07 -16.28
CA GLU A 720 24.86 -2.21 -15.99
C GLU A 720 24.86 -0.94 -16.84
N VAL A 721 25.34 0.16 -16.23
CA VAL A 721 25.57 1.42 -16.93
C VAL A 721 26.92 2.01 -16.57
N LYS A 722 27.57 2.63 -17.56
CA LYS A 722 28.81 3.37 -17.40
C LYS A 722 28.54 4.87 -17.47
N ARG A 723 29.14 5.63 -16.55
CA ARG A 723 29.14 7.09 -16.52
C ARG A 723 30.56 7.62 -16.53
N VAL A 724 30.84 8.52 -17.46
CA VAL A 724 32.11 9.24 -17.48
C VAL A 724 31.96 10.58 -16.76
N MET A 725 32.85 10.85 -15.82
CA MET A 725 32.95 12.11 -15.09
C MET A 725 34.29 12.77 -15.40
N ALA A 726 34.27 14.04 -15.78
CA ALA A 726 35.46 14.86 -15.93
C ALA A 726 35.42 15.99 -14.88
N THR A 727 36.44 16.09 -14.04
CA THR A 727 36.46 17.00 -12.89
C THR A 727 37.85 17.59 -12.65
N GLU A 728 37.90 18.80 -12.10
CA GLU A 728 39.13 19.45 -11.65
C GLU A 728 39.61 18.91 -10.29
N LYS A 729 38.73 18.21 -9.57
CA LYS A 729 38.95 17.71 -8.22
C LYS A 729 39.09 16.19 -8.22
N GLU A 730 40.01 15.67 -7.42
CA GLU A 730 40.16 14.22 -7.27
C GLU A 730 38.95 13.62 -6.54
N LEU A 731 38.34 12.60 -7.15
CA LEU A 731 37.25 11.83 -6.56
C LEU A 731 37.83 10.83 -5.55
N VAL A 732 37.26 10.80 -4.34
CA VAL A 732 37.69 9.91 -3.24
C VAL A 732 36.55 9.06 -2.66
N GLY A 733 35.31 9.34 -3.03
CA GLY A 733 34.15 8.58 -2.56
C GLY A 733 32.99 8.64 -3.55
N ILE A 734 32.28 7.52 -3.65
CA ILE A 734 30.98 7.40 -4.33
C ILE A 734 30.05 6.65 -3.39
N VAL A 735 28.83 7.16 -3.20
CA VAL A 735 27.77 6.47 -2.47
C VAL A 735 26.49 6.50 -3.30
N VAL A 736 25.95 5.33 -3.60
CA VAL A 736 24.62 5.16 -4.20
C VAL A 736 23.56 5.20 -3.11
N ASP A 737 22.48 5.92 -3.38
CA ASP A 737 21.33 6.11 -2.49
C ASP A 737 21.71 6.49 -1.04
N PRO A 738 22.44 7.60 -0.83
CA PRO A 738 22.99 7.98 0.49
C PRO A 738 21.92 8.21 1.56
N LYS A 739 20.65 8.40 1.17
CA LYS A 739 19.52 8.67 2.05
C LYS A 739 18.52 7.51 2.14
N LEU A 740 18.80 6.36 1.49
CA LEU A 740 17.96 5.17 1.49
C LEU A 740 16.55 5.44 0.92
N GLU A 741 16.48 6.19 -0.18
CA GLU A 741 15.27 6.66 -0.86
C GLU A 741 14.70 5.63 -1.87
N THR A 742 15.42 4.55 -2.19
CA THR A 742 14.98 3.58 -3.23
C THR A 742 14.60 2.20 -2.70
N ALA A 743 14.70 1.97 -1.38
CA ALA A 743 14.50 0.65 -0.75
C ALA A 743 15.44 -0.43 -1.28
N ASP A 744 16.71 -0.06 -1.47
CA ASP A 744 17.79 -0.98 -1.82
C ASP A 744 17.94 -2.07 -0.75
N ILE A 745 17.93 -3.34 -1.17
CA ILE A 745 18.02 -4.48 -0.25
C ILE A 745 19.46 -4.85 0.15
N ASP A 746 20.47 -4.38 -0.58
CA ASP A 746 21.88 -4.67 -0.31
C ASP A 746 22.75 -3.41 -0.38
N THR A 747 22.79 -2.68 0.73
CA THR A 747 23.62 -1.46 0.82
C THR A 747 25.13 -1.74 0.85
N THR A 748 25.57 -3.00 0.90
CA THR A 748 27.00 -3.34 1.02
C THR A 748 27.78 -3.10 -0.28
N ASN A 749 27.08 -2.97 -1.41
CA ASN A 749 27.66 -2.71 -2.72
C ASN A 749 27.55 -1.22 -3.16
N ASN A 750 26.90 -0.37 -2.37
CA ASN A 750 26.59 1.03 -2.73
C ASN A 750 27.79 1.98 -2.71
N ALA A 751 28.95 1.56 -2.19
CA ALA A 751 30.06 2.47 -1.92
C ALA A 751 31.36 2.12 -2.65
N TRP A 752 32.03 3.15 -3.17
CA TRP A 752 33.42 3.08 -3.62
C TRP A 752 34.29 4.13 -2.92
N PRO A 753 35.48 3.77 -2.39
CA PRO A 753 35.93 2.39 -2.16
C PRO A 753 34.95 1.64 -1.26
N LYS A 754 34.88 0.31 -1.40
CA LYS A 754 34.00 -0.52 -0.56
C LYS A 754 34.33 -0.24 0.91
N LYS A 755 33.34 0.21 1.67
CA LYS A 755 33.49 0.38 3.12
C LYS A 755 33.57 -1.01 3.73
N GLU A 756 34.60 -1.26 4.54
CA GLU A 756 34.60 -2.45 5.41
C GLU A 756 33.50 -2.25 6.45
N GLU A 757 32.33 -2.85 6.25
CA GLU A 757 31.32 -2.88 7.28
C GLU A 757 31.78 -3.80 8.42
N LYS A 758 31.93 -3.24 9.62
CA LYS A 758 32.05 -4.05 10.84
C LYS A 758 30.77 -4.87 10.99
N SER A 759 30.91 -6.19 11.17
CA SER A 759 29.76 -7.08 11.34
C SER A 759 28.89 -6.66 12.54
N ASP A 760 27.62 -7.06 12.56
CA ASP A 760 26.74 -6.82 13.71
C ASP A 760 27.32 -7.40 15.02
N PHE A 761 28.13 -8.47 14.90
CA PHE A 761 28.87 -9.04 16.01
C PHE A 761 30.01 -8.12 16.51
N ASP A 762 30.67 -7.39 15.61
CA ASP A 762 31.70 -6.41 15.96
C ASP A 762 31.09 -5.14 16.57
N LYS A 763 29.95 -4.68 16.05
CA LYS A 763 29.15 -3.58 16.64
C LYS A 763 28.64 -3.94 18.04
N PHE A 764 28.16 -5.17 18.23
CA PHE A 764 27.74 -5.69 19.53
C PHE A 764 28.90 -5.75 20.55
N LYS A 765 30.10 -6.18 20.11
CA LYS A 765 31.31 -6.17 20.97
C LYS A 765 31.74 -4.77 21.40
N GLU A 766 31.60 -3.77 20.54
CA GLU A 766 31.94 -2.39 20.89
C GLU A 766 30.95 -1.80 21.90
N ASN A 767 29.65 -2.10 21.77
CA ASN A 767 28.63 -1.71 22.75
C ASN A 767 28.86 -2.36 24.13
N ILE A 768 29.45 -3.57 24.21
CA ILE A 768 29.84 -4.20 25.47
C ILE A 768 31.13 -3.62 26.07
N LYS A 769 31.99 -3.00 25.24
CA LYS A 769 33.26 -2.40 25.70
C LYS A 769 33.11 -0.94 26.14
N GLY A 770 31.95 -0.31 25.93
CA GLY A 770 31.65 1.07 26.30
C GLY A 770 31.31 1.30 27.79
N ASP A 771 31.05 0.25 28.57
CA ASP A 771 30.76 0.32 30.01
C ASP A 771 31.95 -0.16 30.86
N LYS A 772 33.08 0.56 30.80
CA LYS A 772 34.16 0.44 31.79
C LYS A 772 34.72 1.78 32.24
#